data_AF-A0A2D9TWQ2-F1
#
_entry.id   AF-A0A2D9TWQ2-F1
#
_cell.length_a   1.000
_cell.length_b   1.000
_cell.length_c   1.000
_cell.angle_alpha   90.00
_cell.angle_beta   90.00
_cell.angle_gamma   90.00
#
_symmetry.space_group_name_H-M   'P 1'
#
loop_
_entity.id
_entity.type
_entity.pdbx_description
1 polymer ?
#
loop_
_entity_poly.entity_id
_entity_poly.type
_entity_poly.pdbx_seq_one_letter_code
_entity_poly.pdbx_strand_id
1 'polypeptide(L)'
;MRMFILTGIRYPKSTVLIGLLCLGLLAAGLGKVFKDTRADAFLAPDNPALVYKNKARALFGISDPVVIAIESQGDDGIYDGEVLALVSTLTRAVNALPNVNEDRTMSLATENNIVGNSSGMDVFPFMELLEDGGPQAIRQAVQDFPLYNGLLVAEDGAMTLIIAELYDDAKAEQTYQSLAQMIEQQPVPGTVAIYTAGEGAVLGYLGAYIDQDASRLNPLAGLIITIMLVVAFRRFAPALLGNLVIAAAVLMTVGLMGYSGVPFYVITNAMPVILIGMAVADSIHIFSTYYELLAKHPDYSPRRAIEEAVVVMAWPVTLTTLTTMAGFIGLYVSAYMPPFEYFGLFTAFGVLIAWFYSLFVLPAAIVLIKPKVSKRWIKLEQASSNDLFARFMMVMGRIATRYAHTTVAVFLVTALVGLGLSTQLRVNDDRIETFHPDEAIFQADQAINRHMQGTNTLDVVIETNTKEGLFDPRVLAKIEALQAYGESLPHINGSMSLVDFLKQMNKSLNEDRDEFYALPATKELAAQYLLLYSASSDPTDFDNVVDYDYRLANVRFYLDTAEFVATAPLVQSLQSYLSQNLDGGDVTATLTGRVNLNYHWLKDIGRSHFVSVGISLAFVLLVSALLFRSAVAGVLAVLPVVTSILMVYTTMVVFGIDLGIGTSMFASVAIGLGIDFAIHTLDRLKALFKHQVPERQELVSKLYASTGRALLFNYLALACGFGVLILSKVVPLNNFGIIVVLSVTMSFVASLVLLPALVLVLKPAFLYGQPAQDKTSGGSVALAKMVALMAVTGLLWSALPQPVQASPLPDGATIVANINQVAEGQHAISDLHMTLTDKSGKVRERKALSFRKYFGEEKRTLLIYQRPTNVKDTGFLTYDYPDLETEDDQWLYLPALRKVRRISASDRGDYFLGTDFTYEDIKKSGKIEQQDFNFETLGRETIALGGRQIETYKVAATTRNQQIAEELGFSRSLIWVNPQNWIIVKTDYWDLKDRPLKTYTATNIEQVDGIWTKHQLEVHNHKTGHHSRFEFSNVDYQTPVRDDLFTRRTLERGL
;
A
#
# COMPACT_ATOMS: atom_id res chain seq x y z
N MET A 1 4.05 -37.15 -28.58
CA MET A 1 2.89 -37.41 -27.68
C MET A 1 2.66 -38.91 -27.41
N ARG A 2 1.84 -39.64 -28.19
CA ARG A 2 1.40 -41.04 -27.88
C ARG A 2 2.43 -41.97 -27.24
N MET A 3 3.64 -42.08 -27.81
CA MET A 3 4.71 -42.94 -27.28
C MET A 3 5.13 -42.56 -25.85
N PHE A 4 5.26 -41.28 -25.52
CA PHE A 4 5.67 -40.80 -24.20
C PHE A 4 4.61 -41.07 -23.13
N ILE A 5 3.33 -40.85 -23.45
CA ILE A 5 2.20 -41.14 -22.56
C ILE A 5 2.17 -42.64 -22.21
N LEU A 6 2.29 -43.51 -23.22
CA LEU A 6 2.33 -44.96 -23.03
C LEU A 6 3.58 -45.42 -22.26
N THR A 7 4.71 -44.70 -22.34
CA THR A 7 5.90 -44.94 -21.50
C THR A 7 5.63 -44.61 -20.03
N GLY A 8 4.91 -43.52 -19.72
CA GLY A 8 4.48 -43.24 -18.34
C GLY A 8 3.58 -44.35 -17.76
N ILE A 9 2.64 -44.83 -18.57
CA ILE A 9 1.77 -45.96 -18.21
C ILE A 9 2.55 -47.29 -18.10
N ARG A 10 3.69 -47.44 -18.78
CA ARG A 10 4.58 -48.61 -18.68
C ARG A 10 5.42 -48.64 -17.40
N TYR A 11 5.78 -47.48 -16.84
CA TYR A 11 6.60 -47.35 -15.62
C TYR A 11 5.87 -46.60 -14.48
N PRO A 12 4.64 -47.01 -14.10
CA PRO A 12 3.72 -46.14 -13.38
C PRO A 12 4.19 -45.79 -11.96
N LYS A 13 4.94 -46.68 -11.29
CA LYS A 13 5.56 -46.39 -9.99
C LYS A 13 6.54 -45.22 -10.08
N SER A 14 7.41 -45.23 -11.09
CA SER A 14 8.41 -44.18 -11.32
C SER A 14 7.76 -42.87 -11.72
N THR A 15 6.76 -42.89 -12.60
CA THR A 15 6.03 -41.69 -13.03
C THR A 15 5.28 -41.03 -11.87
N VAL A 16 4.61 -41.78 -11.00
CA VAL A 16 3.93 -41.23 -9.82
C VAL A 16 4.93 -40.75 -8.77
N LEU A 17 6.04 -41.47 -8.54
CA LEU A 17 7.09 -41.02 -7.61
C LEU A 17 7.75 -39.70 -8.07
N ILE A 18 8.09 -39.59 -9.36
CA ILE A 18 8.64 -38.35 -9.93
C ILE A 18 7.62 -37.20 -9.82
N GLY A 19 6.34 -37.46 -10.12
CA GLY A 19 5.27 -36.47 -9.90
C GLY A 19 5.21 -35.98 -8.45
N LEU A 20 5.18 -36.89 -7.47
CA LEU A 20 5.15 -36.52 -6.05
C LEU A 20 6.42 -35.78 -5.59
N LEU A 21 7.59 -36.10 -6.15
CA LEU A 21 8.83 -35.37 -5.87
C LEU A 21 8.83 -33.97 -6.50
N CYS A 22 8.34 -33.82 -7.73
CA CYS A 22 8.19 -32.50 -8.38
C CYS A 22 7.15 -31.62 -7.66
N LEU A 23 6.05 -32.22 -7.18
CA LEU A 23 5.05 -31.57 -6.34
C LEU A 23 5.68 -31.08 -5.04
N GLY A 24 6.35 -31.97 -4.28
CA GLY A 24 7.00 -31.59 -3.02
C GLY A 24 8.09 -30.52 -3.19
N LEU A 25 8.90 -30.62 -4.25
CA LEU A 25 9.96 -29.66 -4.56
C LEU A 25 9.41 -28.26 -4.85
N LEU A 26 8.35 -28.13 -5.66
CA LEU A 26 7.79 -26.81 -5.97
C LEU A 26 6.88 -26.29 -4.85
N ALA A 27 6.11 -27.14 -4.18
CA ALA A 27 5.29 -26.74 -3.02
C ALA A 27 6.13 -26.27 -1.82
N ALA A 28 7.41 -26.66 -1.72
CA ALA A 28 8.32 -26.09 -0.71
C ALA A 28 8.58 -24.58 -0.90
N GLY A 29 8.23 -24.00 -2.06
CA GLY A 29 8.26 -22.55 -2.29
C GLY A 29 7.12 -21.79 -1.61
N LEU A 30 6.08 -22.47 -1.11
CA LEU A 30 4.94 -21.82 -0.42
C LEU A 30 5.38 -21.02 0.81
N GLY A 31 6.41 -21.50 1.53
CA GLY A 31 7.01 -20.78 2.66
C GLY A 31 7.85 -19.54 2.30
N LYS A 32 7.82 -19.10 1.03
CA LYS A 32 8.45 -17.87 0.53
C LYS A 32 7.44 -16.89 -0.08
N VAL A 33 6.15 -17.22 -0.06
CA VAL A 33 5.10 -16.33 -0.55
C VAL A 33 4.91 -15.19 0.46
N PHE A 34 4.84 -13.97 -0.03
CA PHE A 34 4.54 -12.76 0.75
C PHE A 34 3.39 -12.00 0.07
N LYS A 35 2.63 -11.23 0.85
CA LYS A 35 1.45 -10.49 0.37
C LYS A 35 1.85 -9.07 -0.06
N ASP A 36 1.13 -8.50 -1.03
CA ASP A 36 1.13 -7.05 -1.29
C ASP A 36 -0.31 -6.59 -1.54
N THR A 37 -0.81 -5.73 -0.65
CA THR A 37 -2.19 -5.22 -0.63
C THR A 37 -2.33 -3.78 -1.12
N ARG A 38 -1.21 -3.14 -1.48
CA ARG A 38 -1.15 -1.72 -1.83
C ARG A 38 -1.74 -1.45 -3.21
N ALA A 39 -2.57 -0.40 -3.32
CA ALA A 39 -3.02 0.11 -4.61
C ALA A 39 -1.83 0.51 -5.51
N ASP A 40 -0.79 1.09 -4.92
CA ASP A 40 0.46 1.48 -5.59
C ASP A 40 1.10 0.31 -6.38
N ALA A 41 0.95 -0.93 -5.91
CA ALA A 41 1.56 -2.12 -6.52
C ALA A 41 0.82 -2.65 -7.79
N PHE A 42 -0.27 -2.00 -8.18
CA PHE A 42 -0.96 -2.21 -9.46
C PHE A 42 -0.42 -1.32 -10.58
N LEU A 43 0.36 -0.28 -10.28
CA LEU A 43 1.12 0.48 -11.27
C LEU A 43 2.50 -0.16 -11.49
N ALA A 44 3.02 -0.04 -12.71
CA ALA A 44 4.40 -0.42 -13.00
C ALA A 44 5.39 0.48 -12.20
N PRO A 45 6.52 -0.05 -11.68
CA PRO A 45 7.45 0.71 -10.84
C PRO A 45 8.09 1.95 -11.51
N ASP A 46 8.06 2.03 -12.84
CA ASP A 46 8.54 3.14 -13.65
C ASP A 46 7.43 4.13 -14.07
N ASN A 47 6.18 3.92 -13.64
CA ASN A 47 5.07 4.82 -13.96
C ASN A 47 5.32 6.24 -13.38
N PRO A 48 5.27 7.31 -14.18
CA PRO A 48 5.61 8.66 -13.72
C PRO A 48 4.78 9.16 -12.52
N ALA A 49 3.51 8.77 -12.39
CA ALA A 49 2.67 9.20 -11.27
C ALA A 49 3.07 8.49 -9.97
N LEU A 50 3.42 7.20 -10.02
CA LEU A 50 3.95 6.45 -8.88
C LEU A 50 5.33 6.97 -8.46
N VAL A 51 6.22 7.21 -9.43
CA VAL A 51 7.55 7.80 -9.19
C VAL A 51 7.41 9.19 -8.56
N TYR A 52 6.45 10.01 -9.00
CA TYR A 52 6.21 11.33 -8.41
C TYR A 52 5.54 11.26 -7.03
N LYS A 53 4.59 10.34 -6.77
CA LYS A 53 4.08 10.09 -5.41
C LYS A 53 5.23 9.72 -4.48
N ASN A 54 6.13 8.82 -4.89
CA ASN A 54 7.27 8.42 -4.08
C ASN A 54 8.25 9.59 -3.83
N LYS A 55 8.44 10.50 -4.80
CA LYS A 55 9.16 11.78 -4.60
C LYS A 55 8.44 12.66 -3.55
N ALA A 56 7.13 12.81 -3.66
CA ALA A 56 6.32 13.62 -2.74
C ALA A 56 6.33 13.06 -1.30
N ARG A 57 6.15 11.74 -1.13
CA ARG A 57 6.26 11.02 0.16
C ARG A 57 7.65 11.15 0.78
N ALA A 58 8.71 11.13 -0.03
CA ALA A 58 10.08 11.31 0.47
C ALA A 58 10.40 12.75 0.89
N LEU A 59 9.80 13.75 0.23
CA LEU A 59 9.93 15.16 0.57
C LEU A 59 9.07 15.52 1.79
N PHE A 60 7.75 15.47 1.59
CA PHE A 60 6.74 15.98 2.51
C PHE A 60 6.27 14.94 3.54
N GLY A 61 6.90 13.78 3.59
CA GLY A 61 6.49 12.67 4.46
C GLY A 61 5.28 11.86 4.00
N ILE A 62 4.27 12.55 3.44
CA ILE A 62 2.93 12.09 3.00
C ILE A 62 2.88 10.59 2.69
N SER A 63 2.48 9.83 3.69
CA SER A 63 2.27 8.38 3.62
C SER A 63 0.78 8.02 3.49
N ASP A 64 0.45 6.76 3.75
CA ASP A 64 -0.90 6.21 3.68
C ASP A 64 -1.36 5.90 5.12
N PRO A 65 -2.00 6.86 5.82
CA PRO A 65 -2.19 6.80 7.27
C PRO A 65 -3.28 5.83 7.70
N VAL A 66 -3.25 5.48 8.98
CA VAL A 66 -4.39 4.92 9.70
C VAL A 66 -5.13 6.08 10.37
N VAL A 67 -6.45 6.14 10.20
CA VAL A 67 -7.31 7.15 10.81
C VAL A 67 -8.17 6.47 11.88
N ILE A 68 -8.15 6.98 13.11
CA ILE A 68 -9.13 6.65 14.14
C ILE A 68 -10.08 7.84 14.23
N ALA A 69 -11.37 7.62 14.01
CA ALA A 69 -12.39 8.66 14.19
C ALA A 69 -13.20 8.38 15.45
N ILE A 70 -13.46 9.43 16.21
CA ILE A 70 -14.19 9.38 17.49
C ILE A 70 -15.43 10.25 17.33
N GLU A 71 -16.59 9.61 17.22
CA GLU A 71 -17.90 10.25 17.14
C GLU A 71 -18.54 10.29 18.54
N SER A 72 -19.12 11.41 18.95
CA SER A 72 -19.84 11.58 20.21
C SER A 72 -21.26 12.04 19.96
N GLN A 73 -22.23 11.30 20.49
CA GLN A 73 -23.67 11.58 20.41
C GLN A 73 -24.21 12.26 21.68
N GLY A 74 -23.33 12.84 22.51
CA GLY A 74 -23.70 13.68 23.65
C GLY A 74 -24.02 15.13 23.24
N ASP A 75 -24.74 15.86 24.09
CA ASP A 75 -25.20 17.24 23.79
C ASP A 75 -24.04 18.24 23.54
N ASP A 76 -22.86 18.00 24.13
CA ASP A 76 -21.63 18.79 23.93
C ASP A 76 -20.66 18.18 22.88
N GLY A 77 -21.05 17.10 22.22
CA GLY A 77 -20.25 16.45 21.16
C GLY A 77 -18.89 15.94 21.67
N ILE A 78 -17.81 16.22 20.93
CA ILE A 78 -16.44 15.89 21.35
C ILE A 78 -15.93 16.74 22.51
N TYR A 79 -16.61 17.86 22.83
CA TYR A 79 -16.19 18.82 23.85
C TYR A 79 -16.70 18.44 25.24
N ASP A 80 -17.02 17.17 25.45
CA ASP A 80 -17.16 16.56 26.78
C ASP A 80 -15.77 16.18 27.33
N GLY A 81 -15.56 16.38 28.64
CA GLY A 81 -14.27 16.13 29.28
C GLY A 81 -13.82 14.66 29.27
N GLU A 82 -14.74 13.70 29.32
CA GLU A 82 -14.42 12.27 29.18
C GLU A 82 -13.99 11.94 27.74
N VAL A 83 -14.58 12.61 26.74
CA VAL A 83 -14.23 12.41 25.33
C VAL A 83 -12.85 13.01 25.00
N LEU A 84 -12.54 14.21 25.48
CA LEU A 84 -11.21 14.81 25.31
C LEU A 84 -10.11 14.00 26.03
N ALA A 85 -10.40 13.48 27.23
CA ALA A 85 -9.49 12.56 27.93
C ALA A 85 -9.29 11.23 27.15
N LEU A 86 -10.33 10.72 26.50
CA LEU A 86 -10.26 9.55 25.62
C LEU A 86 -9.42 9.83 24.36
N VAL A 87 -9.52 11.01 23.74
CA VAL A 87 -8.68 11.42 22.60
C VAL A 87 -7.20 11.39 22.97
N SER A 88 -6.81 11.98 24.09
CA SER A 88 -5.41 11.94 24.57
C SER A 88 -4.95 10.52 24.90
N THR A 89 -5.79 9.73 25.58
CA THR A 89 -5.50 8.33 25.92
C THR A 89 -5.29 7.45 24.69
N LEU A 90 -6.17 7.57 23.68
CA LEU A 90 -6.06 6.86 22.41
C LEU A 90 -4.85 7.33 21.60
N THR A 91 -4.59 8.64 21.52
CA THR A 91 -3.42 9.19 20.80
C THR A 91 -2.12 8.64 21.38
N ARG A 92 -1.98 8.64 22.70
CA ARG A 92 -0.82 8.07 23.41
C ARG A 92 -0.67 6.56 23.16
N ALA A 93 -1.78 5.82 23.12
CA ALA A 93 -1.78 4.38 22.85
C ALA A 93 -1.50 4.02 21.38
N VAL A 94 -1.99 4.82 20.43
CA VAL A 94 -1.69 4.73 18.98
C VAL A 94 -0.21 5.01 18.74
N ASN A 95 0.34 6.07 19.33
CA ASN A 95 1.77 6.41 19.26
C ASN A 95 2.68 5.37 19.92
N ALA A 96 2.16 4.49 20.79
CA ALA A 96 2.93 3.39 21.38
C ALA A 96 3.05 2.16 20.45
N LEU A 97 2.35 2.12 19.31
CA LEU A 97 2.40 0.99 18.37
C LEU A 97 3.73 0.97 17.58
N PRO A 98 4.48 -0.16 17.52
CA PRO A 98 5.85 -0.21 16.94
C PRO A 98 6.00 0.14 15.45
N ASN A 99 4.92 0.41 14.73
CA ASN A 99 4.92 0.76 13.31
C ASN A 99 4.25 2.12 13.01
N VAL A 100 3.77 2.82 14.05
CA VAL A 100 3.21 4.18 13.93
C VAL A 100 4.33 5.20 14.10
N ASN A 101 4.37 6.19 13.21
CA ASN A 101 5.26 7.34 13.34
C ASN A 101 4.60 8.42 14.21
N GLU A 102 4.96 8.45 15.49
CA GLU A 102 4.42 9.41 16.48
C GLU A 102 4.65 10.89 16.12
N ASP A 103 5.74 11.20 15.42
CA ASP A 103 6.10 12.57 14.97
C ASP A 103 5.19 13.03 13.82
N ARG A 104 4.26 12.18 13.40
CA ARG A 104 3.28 12.39 12.35
C ARG A 104 1.95 11.73 12.71
N THR A 105 1.58 11.83 13.98
CA THR A 105 0.21 11.62 14.44
C THR A 105 -0.44 12.97 14.70
N MET A 106 -1.46 13.30 13.91
CA MET A 106 -2.22 14.54 13.98
C MET A 106 -3.53 14.29 14.72
N SER A 107 -3.74 14.99 15.84
CA SER A 107 -4.92 14.90 16.72
C SER A 107 -4.99 16.14 17.62
N LEU A 108 -6.14 16.41 18.26
CA LEU A 108 -6.22 17.45 19.30
C LEU A 108 -5.25 17.25 20.49
N ALA A 109 -4.64 16.07 20.63
CA ALA A 109 -3.65 15.76 21.66
C ALA A 109 -2.19 15.76 21.16
N THR A 110 -1.95 16.27 19.94
CA THR A 110 -0.61 16.51 19.38
C THR A 110 -0.48 17.85 18.67
N GLU A 111 -1.57 18.40 18.12
CA GLU A 111 -1.55 19.68 17.44
C GLU A 111 -1.45 20.88 18.41
N ASN A 112 -0.80 21.94 17.93
CA ASN A 112 -0.64 23.20 18.63
C ASN A 112 -1.66 24.25 18.17
N ASN A 113 -2.18 25.01 19.14
CA ASN A 113 -3.01 26.19 18.92
C ASN A 113 -2.13 27.42 18.65
N ILE A 114 -2.65 28.43 17.95
CA ILE A 114 -1.95 29.69 17.64
C ILE A 114 -2.85 30.87 18.01
N VAL A 115 -2.52 31.58 19.08
CA VAL A 115 -3.37 32.65 19.68
C VAL A 115 -2.62 33.97 19.75
N GLY A 116 -3.30 35.08 19.48
CA GLY A 116 -2.79 36.43 19.61
C GLY A 116 -2.96 36.99 21.02
N ASN A 117 -1.92 37.62 21.57
CA ASN A 117 -2.04 38.36 22.82
C ASN A 117 -1.43 39.77 22.69
N SER A 118 -1.61 40.62 23.71
CA SER A 118 -1.07 41.99 23.68
C SER A 118 0.47 42.03 23.59
N SER A 119 1.14 41.00 24.11
CA SER A 119 2.59 40.84 24.12
C SER A 119 3.18 40.19 22.87
N GLY A 120 2.43 39.40 22.09
CA GLY A 120 2.95 38.49 21.06
C GLY A 120 1.92 37.64 20.31
N MET A 121 2.41 36.50 19.82
CA MET A 121 1.67 35.35 19.32
C MET A 121 2.20 34.18 20.15
N ASP A 122 1.31 33.45 20.79
CA ASP A 122 1.66 32.27 21.59
C ASP A 122 1.33 31.01 20.79
N VAL A 123 2.13 29.96 20.97
CA VAL A 123 1.93 28.63 20.41
C VAL A 123 2.03 27.63 21.55
N PHE A 124 1.03 26.76 21.70
CA PHE A 124 0.94 25.79 22.79
C PHE A 124 -0.02 24.63 22.44
N PRO A 125 0.16 23.42 23.00
CA PRO A 125 -0.72 22.27 22.77
C PRO A 125 -2.19 22.53 23.08
N PHE A 126 -3.11 22.04 22.22
CA PHE A 126 -4.55 22.21 22.43
C PHE A 126 -5.05 21.65 23.76
N MET A 127 -4.43 20.58 24.29
CA MET A 127 -4.89 19.93 25.53
C MET A 127 -4.56 20.71 26.81
N GLU A 128 -3.63 21.66 26.81
CA GLU A 128 -3.33 22.48 28.01
C GLU A 128 -4.52 23.37 28.39
N LEU A 129 -5.29 23.82 27.39
CA LEU A 129 -6.55 24.54 27.59
C LEU A 129 -7.58 23.74 28.40
N LEU A 130 -7.48 22.41 28.46
CA LEU A 130 -8.36 21.58 29.27
C LEU A 130 -8.11 21.77 30.78
N GLU A 131 -6.87 22.07 31.17
CA GLU A 131 -6.48 22.20 32.58
C GLU A 131 -6.83 23.60 33.13
N ASP A 132 -6.52 24.66 32.37
CA ASP A 132 -6.79 26.05 32.76
C ASP A 132 -8.22 26.52 32.45
N GLY A 133 -8.76 26.16 31.29
CA GLY A 133 -10.02 26.69 30.74
C GLY A 133 -11.17 25.68 30.60
N GLY A 134 -10.86 24.39 30.73
CA GLY A 134 -11.82 23.30 30.52
C GLY A 134 -12.22 23.10 29.04
N PRO A 135 -13.14 22.16 28.76
CA PRO A 135 -13.48 21.77 27.38
C PRO A 135 -14.01 22.92 26.50
N GLN A 136 -14.65 23.92 27.10
CA GLN A 136 -15.18 25.08 26.39
C GLN A 136 -14.07 26.00 25.83
N ALA A 137 -12.88 26.02 26.46
CA ALA A 137 -11.73 26.75 25.92
C ALA A 137 -11.18 26.07 24.66
N ILE A 138 -11.10 24.74 24.64
CA ILE A 138 -10.77 23.95 23.44
C ILE A 138 -11.82 24.19 22.34
N ARG A 139 -13.11 24.18 22.68
CA ARG A 139 -14.20 24.48 21.74
C ARG A 139 -14.06 25.84 21.09
N GLN A 140 -13.73 26.88 21.86
CA GLN A 140 -13.49 28.20 21.31
C GLN A 140 -12.22 28.23 20.45
N ALA A 141 -11.10 27.66 20.91
CA ALA A 141 -9.84 27.65 20.17
C ALA A 141 -9.95 26.96 18.79
N VAL A 142 -10.68 25.85 18.69
CA VAL A 142 -10.95 25.17 17.41
C VAL A 142 -11.85 26.01 16.49
N GLN A 143 -12.77 26.80 17.05
CA GLN A 143 -13.61 27.72 16.27
C GLN A 143 -12.83 28.97 15.80
N ASP A 144 -11.92 29.49 16.62
CA ASP A 144 -11.07 30.65 16.31
C ASP A 144 -9.87 30.33 15.38
N PHE A 145 -9.59 29.04 15.15
CA PHE A 145 -8.57 28.53 14.22
C PHE A 145 -9.18 27.63 13.12
N PRO A 146 -9.67 28.22 12.00
CA PRO A 146 -10.44 27.50 10.97
C PRO A 146 -9.76 26.31 10.30
N LEU A 147 -8.43 26.18 10.40
CA LEU A 147 -7.63 25.16 9.72
C LEU A 147 -7.97 23.72 10.15
N TYR A 148 -8.28 23.51 11.42
CA TYR A 148 -8.60 22.18 11.95
C TYR A 148 -10.08 21.83 11.80
N ASN A 149 -10.91 22.80 11.44
CA ASN A 149 -12.35 22.64 11.30
C ASN A 149 -12.70 21.97 9.96
N GLY A 150 -13.50 20.91 10.01
CA GLY A 150 -13.75 19.99 8.91
C GLY A 150 -12.60 19.06 8.51
N LEU A 151 -11.35 19.30 8.98
CA LEU A 151 -10.17 18.48 8.67
C LEU A 151 -9.70 17.57 9.81
N LEU A 152 -9.81 18.03 11.06
CA LEU A 152 -9.40 17.30 12.26
C LEU A 152 -10.56 17.15 13.27
N VAL A 153 -11.40 18.19 13.35
CA VAL A 153 -12.64 18.26 14.12
C VAL A 153 -13.78 18.62 13.18
N ALA A 154 -14.96 18.03 13.35
CA ALA A 154 -16.14 18.32 12.55
C ALA A 154 -16.76 19.70 12.87
N GLU A 155 -17.37 20.34 11.88
CA GLU A 155 -17.99 21.67 12.03
C GLU A 155 -19.16 21.71 13.03
N ASP A 156 -19.84 20.59 13.22
CA ASP A 156 -20.89 20.39 14.23
C ASP A 156 -20.34 20.05 15.62
N GLY A 157 -19.05 19.73 15.73
CA GLY A 157 -18.41 19.23 16.95
C GLY A 157 -18.75 17.78 17.31
N ALA A 158 -19.37 17.01 16.42
CA ALA A 158 -19.76 15.62 16.68
C ALA A 158 -18.62 14.60 16.53
N MET A 159 -17.57 14.93 15.76
CA MET A 159 -16.47 14.01 15.46
C MET A 159 -15.08 14.67 15.54
N THR A 160 -14.07 13.90 15.95
CA THR A 160 -12.64 14.26 15.83
C THR A 160 -11.82 13.07 15.32
N LEU A 161 -10.69 13.35 14.68
CA LEU A 161 -9.77 12.35 14.12
C LEU A 161 -8.46 12.25 14.91
N ILE A 162 -7.85 11.07 14.86
CA ILE A 162 -6.44 10.80 15.13
C ILE A 162 -5.88 10.19 13.85
N ILE A 163 -5.06 10.95 13.11
CA ILE A 163 -4.48 10.52 11.84
C ILE A 163 -3.01 10.15 12.08
N ALA A 164 -2.67 8.87 11.98
CA ALA A 164 -1.35 8.33 12.33
C ALA A 164 -0.64 7.73 11.10
N GLU A 165 0.53 8.26 10.75
CA GLU A 165 1.38 7.71 9.68
C GLU A 165 2.03 6.36 10.04
N LEU A 166 2.33 5.55 9.03
CA LEU A 166 3.00 4.26 9.18
C LEU A 166 4.46 4.30 8.69
N TYR A 167 5.37 3.72 9.48
CA TYR A 167 6.77 3.52 9.09
C TYR A 167 6.93 2.52 7.94
N ASP A 168 6.12 1.47 7.91
CA ASP A 168 6.21 0.38 6.94
C ASP A 168 4.82 -0.17 6.58
N ASP A 169 4.39 0.14 5.35
CA ASP A 169 3.14 -0.33 4.74
C ASP A 169 3.00 -1.86 4.79
N ALA A 170 4.11 -2.61 4.69
CA ALA A 170 4.09 -4.07 4.71
C ALA A 170 3.77 -4.66 6.09
N LYS A 171 3.82 -3.84 7.15
CA LYS A 171 3.38 -4.20 8.52
C LYS A 171 1.99 -3.64 8.86
N ALA A 172 1.27 -3.03 7.92
CA ALA A 172 -0.06 -2.47 8.16
C ALA A 172 -1.05 -3.50 8.75
N GLU A 173 -0.99 -4.76 8.35
CA GLU A 173 -1.82 -5.86 8.91
C GLU A 173 -1.54 -6.11 10.40
N GLN A 174 -0.27 -6.12 10.81
CA GLN A 174 0.09 -6.27 12.23
C GLN A 174 -0.34 -5.04 13.03
N THR A 175 -0.18 -3.85 12.44
CA THR A 175 -0.53 -2.56 13.06
C THR A 175 -2.04 -2.46 13.28
N TYR A 176 -2.84 -2.80 12.27
CA TYR A 176 -4.30 -2.83 12.34
C TYR A 176 -4.80 -3.85 13.38
N GLN A 177 -4.18 -5.03 13.47
CA GLN A 177 -4.52 -6.04 14.50
C GLN A 177 -4.20 -5.54 15.92
N SER A 178 -3.04 -4.91 16.14
CA SER A 178 -2.71 -4.31 17.44
C SER A 178 -3.60 -3.11 17.78
N LEU A 179 -3.97 -2.29 16.80
CA LEU A 179 -4.89 -1.16 16.98
C LEU A 179 -6.29 -1.62 17.36
N ALA A 180 -6.85 -2.59 16.66
CA ALA A 180 -8.16 -3.16 16.98
C ALA A 180 -8.19 -3.77 18.39
N GLN A 181 -7.16 -4.56 18.75
CA GLN A 181 -7.03 -5.11 20.10
C GLN A 181 -6.87 -4.04 21.18
N MET A 182 -6.21 -2.91 20.87
CA MET A 182 -6.08 -1.78 21.80
C MET A 182 -7.44 -1.10 22.01
N ILE A 183 -8.16 -0.78 20.93
CA ILE A 183 -9.49 -0.15 20.99
C ILE A 183 -10.50 -1.04 21.73
N GLU A 184 -10.51 -2.36 21.48
CA GLU A 184 -11.34 -3.34 22.21
C GLU A 184 -11.09 -3.39 23.74
N GLN A 185 -9.95 -2.88 24.21
CA GLN A 185 -9.55 -2.88 25.63
C GLN A 185 -9.77 -1.52 26.33
N GLN A 186 -10.09 -0.44 25.60
CA GLN A 186 -10.30 0.87 26.21
C GLN A 186 -11.71 1.01 26.79
N PRO A 187 -11.89 1.70 27.94
CA PRO A 187 -13.20 2.09 28.43
C PRO A 187 -13.75 3.24 27.58
N VAL A 188 -14.72 2.95 26.72
CA VAL A 188 -15.40 3.94 25.87
C VAL A 188 -16.74 4.36 26.50
N PRO A 189 -17.06 5.67 26.62
CA PRO A 189 -18.36 6.12 27.08
C PRO A 189 -19.51 5.61 26.19
N GLY A 190 -20.66 5.32 26.78
CA GLY A 190 -21.81 4.73 26.05
C GLY A 190 -22.47 5.63 24.99
N THR A 191 -22.04 6.89 24.90
CA THR A 191 -22.43 7.89 23.89
C THR A 191 -21.41 8.03 22.75
N VAL A 192 -20.29 7.31 22.80
CA VAL A 192 -19.16 7.45 21.87
C VAL A 192 -19.03 6.22 20.97
N ALA A 193 -18.80 6.46 19.69
CA ALA A 193 -18.42 5.43 18.72
C ALA A 193 -16.98 5.68 18.22
N ILE A 194 -16.19 4.61 18.12
CA ILE A 194 -14.83 4.65 17.57
C ILE A 194 -14.80 3.88 16.26
N TYR A 195 -14.33 4.54 15.22
CA TYR A 195 -14.18 4.01 13.87
C TYR A 195 -12.70 3.93 13.48
N THR A 196 -12.33 3.01 12.58
CA THR A 196 -10.96 2.90 12.06
C THR A 196 -11.00 2.84 10.54
N ALA A 197 -10.31 3.79 9.90
CA ALA A 197 -10.33 4.08 8.48
C ALA A 197 -8.93 4.49 7.97
N GLY A 198 -8.87 5.09 6.77
CA GLY A 198 -7.62 5.45 6.09
C GLY A 198 -7.00 4.27 5.35
N GLU A 199 -6.17 4.56 4.34
CA GLU A 199 -5.53 3.54 3.50
C GLU A 199 -4.71 2.55 4.34
N GLY A 200 -4.02 3.00 5.39
CA GLY A 200 -3.27 2.12 6.29
C GLY A 200 -4.15 1.04 6.97
N ALA A 201 -5.40 1.36 7.30
CA ALA A 201 -6.36 0.37 7.79
C ALA A 201 -6.82 -0.57 6.68
N VAL A 202 -7.15 -0.03 5.49
CA VAL A 202 -7.54 -0.82 4.30
C VAL A 202 -6.47 -1.86 3.93
N LEU A 203 -5.19 -1.47 3.94
CA LEU A 203 -4.04 -2.35 3.69
C LEU A 203 -4.00 -3.54 4.64
N GLY A 204 -4.16 -3.27 5.95
CA GLY A 204 -4.09 -4.28 6.99
C GLY A 204 -5.31 -5.21 7.03
N TYR A 205 -6.49 -4.62 6.86
CA TYR A 205 -7.77 -5.32 6.76
C TYR A 205 -7.81 -6.30 5.58
N LEU A 206 -7.39 -5.85 4.38
CA LEU A 206 -7.25 -6.71 3.19
C LEU A 206 -6.21 -7.82 3.39
N GLY A 207 -5.11 -7.53 4.10
CA GLY A 207 -4.06 -8.51 4.41
C GLY A 207 -4.62 -9.71 5.17
N ALA A 208 -5.40 -9.45 6.24
CA ALA A 208 -6.04 -10.48 7.05
C ALA A 208 -7.13 -11.25 6.27
N TYR A 209 -7.83 -10.59 5.33
CA TYR A 209 -8.87 -11.23 4.52
C TYR A 209 -8.31 -12.20 3.47
N ILE A 210 -7.13 -11.95 2.90
CA ILE A 210 -6.46 -12.92 2.02
C ILE A 210 -6.23 -14.26 2.76
N ASP A 211 -5.76 -14.22 4.00
CA ASP A 211 -5.47 -15.45 4.77
C ASP A 211 -6.75 -16.15 5.27
N GLN A 212 -7.78 -15.40 5.64
CA GLN A 212 -9.11 -15.95 5.95
C GLN A 212 -9.73 -16.65 4.72
N ASP A 213 -9.65 -16.04 3.54
CA ASP A 213 -10.16 -16.64 2.30
C ASP A 213 -9.31 -17.83 1.87
N ALA A 214 -7.97 -17.72 1.90
CA ALA A 214 -7.08 -18.80 1.48
C ALA A 214 -7.24 -20.05 2.35
N SER A 215 -7.54 -19.89 3.65
CA SER A 215 -7.81 -20.98 4.59
C SER A 215 -9.24 -21.52 4.56
N ARG A 216 -10.23 -20.75 4.05
CA ARG A 216 -11.65 -21.17 3.97
C ARG A 216 -12.07 -21.61 2.58
N LEU A 217 -11.85 -20.77 1.57
CA LEU A 217 -12.34 -20.94 0.20
C LEU A 217 -11.60 -22.07 -0.52
N ASN A 218 -10.28 -22.18 -0.39
CA ASN A 218 -9.51 -23.22 -1.10
C ASN A 218 -9.87 -24.64 -0.65
N PRO A 219 -9.98 -24.95 0.67
CA PRO A 219 -10.50 -26.23 1.12
C PRO A 219 -11.97 -26.45 0.73
N LEU A 220 -12.82 -25.41 0.76
CA LEU A 220 -14.22 -25.52 0.38
C LEU A 220 -14.41 -25.82 -1.11
N ALA A 221 -13.66 -25.17 -2.00
CA ALA A 221 -13.63 -25.46 -3.43
C ALA A 221 -13.13 -26.90 -3.68
N GLY A 222 -12.03 -27.31 -3.03
CA GLY A 222 -11.55 -28.69 -3.10
C GLY A 222 -12.58 -29.72 -2.61
N LEU A 223 -13.34 -29.42 -1.55
CA LEU A 223 -14.42 -30.26 -1.03
C LEU A 223 -15.60 -30.33 -2.01
N ILE A 224 -16.04 -29.21 -2.58
CA ILE A 224 -17.13 -29.15 -3.56
C ILE A 224 -16.76 -29.91 -4.84
N ILE A 225 -15.53 -29.77 -5.33
CA ILE A 225 -15.01 -30.57 -6.45
C ILE A 225 -14.93 -32.07 -6.09
N THR A 226 -14.51 -32.41 -4.87
CA THR A 226 -14.53 -33.80 -4.37
C THR A 226 -15.96 -34.37 -4.41
N ILE A 227 -16.95 -33.61 -3.96
CA ILE A 227 -18.37 -33.98 -3.98
C ILE A 227 -18.86 -34.13 -5.43
N MET A 228 -18.53 -33.19 -6.33
CA MET A 228 -18.88 -33.28 -7.75
C MET A 228 -18.31 -34.52 -8.43
N LEU A 229 -17.03 -34.86 -8.20
CA LEU A 229 -16.41 -36.08 -8.72
C LEU A 229 -17.06 -37.36 -8.13
N VAL A 230 -17.41 -37.37 -6.84
CA VAL A 230 -18.14 -38.47 -6.21
C VAL A 230 -19.55 -38.63 -6.79
N VAL A 231 -20.28 -37.53 -7.05
CA VAL A 231 -21.62 -37.55 -7.66
C VAL A 231 -21.55 -38.01 -9.11
N ALA A 232 -20.61 -37.46 -9.90
CA ALA A 232 -20.41 -37.79 -11.31
C ALA A 232 -20.11 -39.28 -11.51
N PHE A 233 -19.17 -39.85 -10.74
CA PHE A 233 -18.66 -41.21 -10.95
C PHE A 233 -19.17 -42.26 -9.96
N ARG A 234 -19.88 -41.86 -8.90
CA ARG A 234 -20.43 -42.72 -7.85
C ARG A 234 -19.36 -43.56 -7.14
N ARG A 235 -18.15 -43.01 -7.01
CA ARG A 235 -16.93 -43.61 -6.42
C ARG A 235 -16.02 -42.52 -5.87
N PHE A 236 -15.32 -42.82 -4.77
CA PHE A 236 -14.32 -41.91 -4.17
C PHE A 236 -12.96 -41.91 -4.88
N ALA A 237 -12.57 -43.04 -5.50
CA ALA A 237 -11.24 -43.15 -6.12
C ALA A 237 -10.98 -42.15 -7.28
N PRO A 238 -11.95 -41.81 -8.16
CA PRO A 238 -11.79 -40.71 -9.11
C PRO A 238 -11.63 -39.34 -8.44
N ALA A 239 -12.30 -39.09 -7.31
CA ALA A 239 -12.18 -37.84 -6.57
C ALA A 239 -10.79 -37.67 -5.96
N LEU A 240 -10.29 -38.71 -5.27
CA LEU A 240 -8.92 -38.72 -4.74
C LEU A 240 -7.86 -38.53 -5.83
N LEU A 241 -8.06 -39.11 -7.02
CA LEU A 241 -7.15 -39.00 -8.16
C LEU A 241 -7.23 -37.65 -8.89
N GLY A 242 -8.41 -37.05 -9.02
CA GLY A 242 -8.57 -35.69 -9.53
C GLY A 242 -7.94 -34.65 -8.58
N ASN A 243 -8.12 -34.84 -7.26
CA ASN A 243 -7.52 -33.97 -6.25
C ASN A 243 -5.99 -33.98 -6.28
N LEU A 244 -5.33 -35.04 -6.78
CA LEU A 244 -3.88 -35.04 -7.00
C LEU A 244 -3.47 -34.09 -8.14
N VAL A 245 -4.25 -34.02 -9.22
CA VAL A 245 -4.03 -33.11 -10.36
C VAL A 245 -4.29 -31.66 -9.92
N ILE A 246 -5.35 -31.43 -9.14
CA ILE A 246 -5.71 -30.13 -8.56
C ILE A 246 -4.64 -29.64 -7.59
N ALA A 247 -4.21 -30.47 -6.64
CA ALA A 247 -3.15 -30.12 -5.69
C ALA A 247 -1.82 -29.82 -6.40
N ALA A 248 -1.51 -30.54 -7.49
CA ALA A 248 -0.37 -30.22 -8.34
C ALA A 248 -0.52 -28.84 -9.01
N ALA A 249 -1.64 -28.58 -9.69
CA ALA A 249 -1.90 -27.32 -10.36
C ALA A 249 -1.81 -26.11 -9.42
N VAL A 250 -2.39 -26.19 -8.21
CA VAL A 250 -2.35 -25.09 -7.23
C VAL A 250 -0.99 -24.97 -6.55
N LEU A 251 -0.54 -26.01 -5.83
CA LEU A 251 0.59 -25.89 -4.90
C LEU A 251 1.92 -25.69 -5.63
N MET A 252 2.08 -26.25 -6.84
CA MET A 252 3.28 -26.02 -7.65
C MET A 252 3.29 -24.62 -8.27
N THR A 253 2.13 -24.01 -8.55
CA THR A 253 2.04 -22.66 -9.13
C THR A 253 2.29 -21.59 -8.07
N VAL A 254 1.61 -21.66 -6.93
CA VAL A 254 1.81 -20.70 -5.83
C VAL A 254 3.20 -20.89 -5.20
N GLY A 255 3.70 -22.13 -5.14
CA GLY A 255 5.09 -22.40 -4.76
C GLY A 255 6.11 -21.85 -5.77
N LEU A 256 5.80 -21.85 -7.07
CA LEU A 256 6.65 -21.20 -8.08
C LEU A 256 6.66 -19.67 -7.92
N MET A 257 5.54 -19.02 -7.57
CA MET A 257 5.51 -17.58 -7.24
C MET A 257 6.48 -17.26 -6.10
N GLY A 258 6.43 -18.03 -5.01
CA GLY A 258 7.34 -17.87 -3.86
C GLY A 258 8.81 -18.15 -4.20
N TYR A 259 9.11 -19.01 -5.17
CA TYR A 259 10.48 -19.17 -5.70
C TYR A 259 10.90 -18.04 -6.64
N SER A 260 9.97 -17.42 -7.36
CA SER A 260 10.21 -16.27 -8.23
C SER A 260 10.31 -14.93 -7.48
N GLY A 261 9.98 -14.89 -6.19
CA GLY A 261 9.91 -13.65 -5.41
C GLY A 261 8.75 -12.74 -5.83
N VAL A 262 7.69 -13.31 -6.40
CA VAL A 262 6.51 -12.57 -6.87
C VAL A 262 5.49 -12.45 -5.73
N PRO A 263 5.02 -11.24 -5.39
CA PRO A 263 4.02 -11.05 -4.34
C PRO A 263 2.67 -11.68 -4.67
N PHE A 264 1.92 -12.01 -3.62
CA PHE A 264 0.56 -12.49 -3.68
C PHE A 264 -0.41 -11.34 -3.40
N TYR A 265 -1.01 -10.83 -4.47
CA TYR A 265 -2.00 -9.76 -4.44
C TYR A 265 -3.39 -10.27 -4.07
N VAL A 266 -4.24 -9.35 -3.62
CA VAL A 266 -5.69 -9.53 -3.39
C VAL A 266 -6.36 -10.30 -4.54
N ILE A 267 -6.07 -9.92 -5.79
CA ILE A 267 -6.67 -10.52 -6.99
C ILE A 267 -6.08 -11.90 -7.36
N THR A 268 -4.80 -12.14 -7.06
CA THR A 268 -4.21 -13.49 -7.24
C THR A 268 -4.74 -14.52 -6.25
N ASN A 269 -5.44 -14.10 -5.19
CA ASN A 269 -6.16 -15.00 -4.28
C ASN A 269 -7.27 -15.81 -4.99
N ALA A 270 -7.80 -15.35 -6.12
CA ALA A 270 -8.72 -16.13 -6.94
C ALA A 270 -8.04 -17.26 -7.76
N MET A 271 -6.73 -17.15 -8.05
CA MET A 271 -6.01 -18.11 -8.91
C MET A 271 -6.03 -19.55 -8.39
N PRO A 272 -5.84 -19.82 -7.09
CA PRO A 272 -6.05 -21.16 -6.52
C PRO A 272 -7.44 -21.75 -6.83
N VAL A 273 -8.53 -21.00 -6.65
CA VAL A 273 -9.90 -21.47 -6.91
C VAL A 273 -10.15 -21.68 -8.40
N ILE A 274 -9.61 -20.80 -9.26
CA ILE A 274 -9.58 -20.97 -10.72
C ILE A 274 -8.94 -22.31 -11.09
N LEU A 275 -7.72 -22.57 -10.60
CA LEU A 275 -6.98 -23.79 -10.92
C LEU A 275 -7.64 -25.06 -10.36
N ILE A 276 -8.31 -24.98 -9.19
CA ILE A 276 -9.16 -26.05 -8.64
C ILE A 276 -10.31 -26.39 -9.60
N GLY A 277 -11.02 -25.36 -10.08
CA GLY A 277 -12.13 -25.53 -11.02
C GLY A 277 -11.67 -26.08 -12.38
N MET A 278 -10.48 -25.72 -12.85
CA MET A 278 -10.00 -26.08 -14.19
C MET A 278 -9.33 -27.45 -14.26
N ALA A 279 -8.48 -27.81 -13.30
CA ALA A 279 -7.78 -29.09 -13.28
C ALA A 279 -8.72 -30.31 -13.13
N VAL A 280 -9.99 -30.09 -12.75
CA VAL A 280 -11.02 -31.13 -12.72
C VAL A 280 -11.49 -31.55 -14.12
N ALA A 281 -11.47 -30.66 -15.12
CA ALA A 281 -12.11 -30.87 -16.42
C ALA A 281 -11.50 -32.05 -17.17
N ASP A 282 -10.17 -32.03 -17.36
CA ASP A 282 -9.37 -33.13 -17.90
C ASP A 282 -9.67 -34.46 -17.19
N SER A 283 -9.69 -34.41 -15.85
CA SER A 283 -9.92 -35.58 -15.00
C SER A 283 -11.31 -36.17 -15.26
N ILE A 284 -12.35 -35.33 -15.35
CA ILE A 284 -13.72 -35.75 -15.69
C ILE A 284 -13.74 -36.41 -17.08
N HIS A 285 -13.13 -35.79 -18.09
CA HIS A 285 -13.13 -36.34 -19.44
C HIS A 285 -12.37 -37.68 -19.54
N ILE A 286 -11.18 -37.78 -18.96
CA ILE A 286 -10.37 -39.01 -18.94
C ILE A 286 -11.09 -40.13 -18.17
N PHE A 287 -11.67 -39.86 -17.00
CA PHE A 287 -12.44 -40.87 -16.26
C PHE A 287 -13.73 -41.28 -16.98
N SER A 288 -14.40 -40.36 -17.67
CA SER A 288 -15.60 -40.67 -18.46
C SER A 288 -15.27 -41.66 -19.59
N THR A 289 -14.25 -41.40 -20.40
CA THR A 289 -13.84 -42.31 -21.49
C THR A 289 -13.32 -43.65 -20.95
N TYR A 290 -12.54 -43.64 -19.87
CA TYR A 290 -12.05 -44.86 -19.21
C TYR A 290 -13.19 -45.77 -18.73
N TYR A 291 -14.23 -45.20 -18.12
CA TYR A 291 -15.40 -45.96 -17.67
C TYR A 291 -16.37 -46.32 -18.80
N GLU A 292 -16.49 -45.52 -19.85
CA GLU A 292 -17.23 -45.87 -21.07
C GLU A 292 -16.63 -47.12 -21.73
N LEU A 293 -15.30 -47.16 -21.89
CA LEU A 293 -14.59 -48.33 -22.44
C LEU A 293 -14.75 -49.58 -21.57
N LEU A 294 -14.59 -49.48 -20.25
CA LEU A 294 -14.79 -50.62 -19.33
C LEU A 294 -16.25 -51.09 -19.22
N ALA A 295 -17.22 -50.27 -19.57
CA ALA A 295 -18.63 -50.67 -19.63
C ALA A 295 -18.99 -51.37 -20.95
N LYS A 296 -18.37 -50.94 -22.06
CA LYS A 296 -18.60 -51.47 -23.42
C LYS A 296 -17.79 -52.73 -23.73
N HIS A 297 -16.61 -52.87 -23.13
CA HIS A 297 -15.71 -54.01 -23.32
C HIS A 297 -15.39 -54.68 -21.98
N PRO A 298 -16.24 -55.60 -21.48
CA PRO A 298 -16.03 -56.30 -20.21
C PRO A 298 -14.76 -57.18 -20.17
N ASP A 299 -14.20 -57.49 -21.35
CA ASP A 299 -12.94 -58.20 -21.57
C ASP A 299 -11.69 -57.31 -21.42
N TYR A 300 -11.84 -55.98 -21.46
CA TYR A 300 -10.71 -55.07 -21.36
C TYR A 300 -10.08 -55.10 -19.97
N SER A 301 -8.76 -55.33 -19.92
CA SER A 301 -8.00 -55.08 -18.70
C SER A 301 -8.04 -53.58 -18.35
N PRO A 302 -8.06 -53.20 -17.04
CA PRO A 302 -7.99 -51.79 -16.64
C PRO A 302 -6.81 -51.03 -17.24
N ARG A 303 -5.71 -51.72 -17.54
CA ARG A 303 -4.55 -51.12 -18.22
C ARG A 303 -4.85 -50.79 -19.68
N ARG A 304 -5.43 -51.74 -20.45
CA ARG A 304 -5.81 -51.49 -21.86
C ARG A 304 -6.82 -50.35 -21.97
N ALA A 305 -7.81 -50.32 -21.07
CA ALA A 305 -8.83 -49.27 -21.06
C ALA A 305 -8.26 -47.86 -20.84
N ILE A 306 -7.27 -47.68 -19.95
CA ILE A 306 -6.66 -46.36 -19.75
C ILE A 306 -5.63 -46.01 -20.84
N GLU A 307 -4.89 -46.99 -21.38
CA GLU A 307 -4.02 -46.80 -22.54
C GLU A 307 -4.81 -46.32 -23.77
N GLU A 308 -6.03 -46.82 -23.98
CA GLU A 308 -6.91 -46.40 -25.07
C GLU A 308 -7.63 -45.07 -24.75
N ALA A 309 -8.18 -44.89 -23.54
CA ALA A 309 -8.86 -43.66 -23.13
C ALA A 309 -7.97 -42.41 -23.23
N VAL A 310 -6.73 -42.49 -22.75
CA VAL A 310 -5.82 -41.33 -22.79
C VAL A 310 -5.31 -41.07 -24.22
N VAL A 311 -5.16 -42.10 -25.06
CA VAL A 311 -4.81 -41.90 -26.47
C VAL A 311 -5.94 -41.20 -27.25
N VAL A 312 -7.20 -41.44 -26.89
CA VAL A 312 -8.35 -40.68 -27.40
C VAL A 312 -8.37 -39.26 -26.84
N MET A 313 -8.26 -39.10 -25.52
CA MET A 313 -8.44 -37.80 -24.86
C MET A 313 -7.24 -36.83 -24.97
N ALA A 314 -6.03 -37.31 -25.21
CA ALA A 314 -4.83 -36.46 -25.22
C ALA A 314 -4.83 -35.41 -26.34
N TRP A 315 -5.57 -35.60 -27.43
CA TRP A 315 -5.70 -34.54 -28.45
C TRP A 315 -6.66 -33.43 -27.99
N PRO A 316 -7.94 -33.69 -27.65
CA PRO A 316 -8.82 -32.67 -27.09
C PRO A 316 -8.24 -31.94 -25.87
N VAL A 317 -7.73 -32.66 -24.86
CA VAL A 317 -7.14 -32.09 -23.63
C VAL A 317 -5.95 -31.17 -23.93
N THR A 318 -5.14 -31.48 -24.94
CA THR A 318 -4.04 -30.59 -25.34
C THR A 318 -4.56 -29.36 -26.11
N LEU A 319 -5.63 -29.51 -26.90
CA LEU A 319 -6.24 -28.41 -27.63
C LEU A 319 -6.84 -27.39 -26.66
N THR A 320 -7.64 -27.85 -25.70
CA THR A 320 -8.29 -27.02 -24.67
C THR A 320 -7.24 -26.33 -23.83
N THR A 321 -6.29 -27.06 -23.25
CA THR A 321 -5.12 -26.53 -22.53
C THR A 321 -4.43 -25.38 -23.29
N LEU A 322 -4.10 -25.58 -24.57
CA LEU A 322 -3.38 -24.57 -25.35
C LEU A 322 -4.25 -23.33 -25.64
N THR A 323 -5.55 -23.47 -25.88
CA THR A 323 -6.45 -22.32 -26.01
C THR A 323 -6.70 -21.61 -24.68
N THR A 324 -6.72 -22.33 -23.58
CA THR A 324 -6.85 -21.76 -22.24
C THR A 324 -5.60 -20.97 -21.86
N MET A 325 -4.40 -21.55 -22.05
CA MET A 325 -3.13 -20.84 -21.93
C MET A 325 -3.09 -19.61 -22.84
N ALA A 326 -3.60 -19.69 -24.08
CA ALA A 326 -3.67 -18.56 -25.00
C ALA A 326 -4.54 -17.40 -24.49
N GLY A 327 -5.63 -17.66 -23.74
CA GLY A 327 -6.42 -16.62 -23.07
C GLY A 327 -5.66 -15.93 -21.93
N PHE A 328 -4.97 -16.70 -21.08
CA PHE A 328 -4.18 -16.15 -19.98
C PHE A 328 -2.87 -15.46 -20.43
N ILE A 329 -2.25 -15.94 -21.51
CA ILE A 329 -1.14 -15.26 -22.19
C ILE A 329 -1.63 -14.00 -22.90
N GLY A 330 -2.85 -14.02 -23.46
CA GLY A 330 -3.51 -12.84 -24.00
C GLY A 330 -3.68 -11.74 -22.94
N LEU A 331 -4.12 -12.12 -21.73
CA LEU A 331 -4.12 -11.23 -20.56
C LEU A 331 -2.72 -10.69 -20.25
N TYR A 332 -1.73 -11.56 -20.04
CA TYR A 332 -0.34 -11.17 -19.73
C TYR A 332 0.26 -10.18 -20.75
N VAL A 333 0.09 -10.42 -22.06
CA VAL A 333 0.63 -9.56 -23.13
C VAL A 333 -0.11 -8.23 -23.27
N SER A 334 -1.33 -8.13 -22.73
CA SER A 334 -2.18 -6.92 -22.78
C SER A 334 -2.19 -6.11 -21.49
N ALA A 335 -1.70 -6.69 -20.39
CA ALA A 335 -1.76 -6.09 -19.07
C ALA A 335 -0.79 -4.91 -18.96
N TYR A 336 -1.26 -3.86 -18.28
CA TYR A 336 -0.43 -2.72 -17.84
C TYR A 336 -0.18 -2.75 -16.32
N MET A 337 -0.84 -3.68 -15.62
CA MET A 337 -0.82 -3.80 -14.16
C MET A 337 -0.09 -5.09 -13.76
N PRO A 338 0.95 -5.04 -12.91
CA PRO A 338 1.68 -6.24 -12.48
C PRO A 338 0.79 -7.36 -11.91
N PRO A 339 -0.28 -7.10 -11.12
CA PRO A 339 -1.20 -8.14 -10.65
C PRO A 339 -1.87 -8.93 -11.79
N PHE A 340 -2.20 -8.28 -12.91
CA PHE A 340 -2.81 -8.93 -14.07
C PHE A 340 -1.76 -9.70 -14.89
N GLU A 341 -0.54 -9.15 -15.00
CA GLU A 341 0.59 -9.84 -15.62
C GLU A 341 0.88 -11.17 -14.91
N TYR A 342 1.11 -11.11 -13.60
CA TYR A 342 1.41 -12.30 -12.80
C TYR A 342 0.24 -13.27 -12.75
N PHE A 343 -1.00 -12.79 -12.60
CA PHE A 343 -2.19 -13.65 -12.67
C PHE A 343 -2.27 -14.40 -14.02
N GLY A 344 -2.08 -13.71 -15.14
CA GLY A 344 -2.08 -14.34 -16.47
C GLY A 344 -0.95 -15.37 -16.61
N LEU A 345 0.28 -14.98 -16.28
CA LEU A 345 1.47 -15.82 -16.40
C LEU A 345 1.39 -17.08 -15.51
N PHE A 346 1.07 -16.93 -14.23
CA PHE A 346 1.02 -18.05 -13.29
C PHE A 346 -0.22 -18.92 -13.51
N THR A 347 -1.38 -18.38 -13.89
CA THR A 347 -2.53 -19.23 -14.25
C THR A 347 -2.24 -20.05 -15.52
N ALA A 348 -1.56 -19.49 -16.52
CA ALA A 348 -1.11 -20.24 -17.69
C ALA A 348 -0.13 -21.38 -17.30
N PHE A 349 0.79 -21.15 -16.36
CA PHE A 349 1.64 -22.22 -15.82
C PHE A 349 0.84 -23.28 -15.04
N GLY A 350 -0.13 -22.89 -14.21
CA GLY A 350 -0.99 -23.83 -13.48
C GLY A 350 -1.83 -24.72 -14.38
N VAL A 351 -2.33 -24.19 -15.50
CA VAL A 351 -3.01 -24.94 -16.56
C VAL A 351 -2.06 -25.91 -17.26
N LEU A 352 -0.82 -25.49 -17.56
CA LEU A 352 0.21 -26.37 -18.12
C LEU A 352 0.63 -27.50 -17.16
N ILE A 353 0.68 -27.21 -15.86
CA ILE A 353 0.93 -28.21 -14.80
C ILE A 353 -0.25 -29.19 -14.70
N ALA A 354 -1.49 -28.69 -14.72
CA ALA A 354 -2.69 -29.54 -14.74
C ALA A 354 -2.65 -30.52 -15.93
N TRP A 355 -2.44 -30.04 -17.16
CA TRP A 355 -2.28 -30.84 -18.37
C TRP A 355 -1.21 -31.94 -18.24
N PHE A 356 -0.04 -31.60 -17.66
CA PHE A 356 1.04 -32.57 -17.45
C PHE A 356 0.62 -33.67 -16.47
N TYR A 357 -0.03 -33.31 -15.36
CA TYR A 357 -0.53 -34.30 -14.41
C TYR A 357 -1.68 -35.13 -14.99
N SER A 358 -2.61 -34.52 -15.73
CA SER A 358 -3.71 -35.18 -16.44
C SER A 358 -3.26 -36.23 -17.45
N LEU A 359 -2.23 -35.94 -18.27
CA LEU A 359 -1.79 -36.84 -19.35
C LEU A 359 -0.68 -37.82 -18.96
N PHE A 360 0.08 -37.56 -17.89
CA PHE A 360 1.21 -38.42 -17.50
C PHE A 360 1.06 -39.05 -16.10
N VAL A 361 0.70 -38.27 -15.07
CA VAL A 361 0.66 -38.75 -13.67
C VAL A 361 -0.65 -39.48 -13.35
N LEU A 362 -1.79 -38.90 -13.72
CA LEU A 362 -3.13 -39.47 -13.51
C LEU A 362 -3.28 -40.86 -14.16
N PRO A 363 -2.87 -41.12 -15.41
CA PRO A 363 -2.99 -42.45 -16.03
C PRO A 363 -2.12 -43.50 -15.34
N ALA A 364 -0.91 -43.12 -14.93
CA ALA A 364 -0.02 -43.98 -14.15
C ALA A 364 -0.64 -44.33 -12.79
N ALA A 365 -1.23 -43.36 -12.09
CA ALA A 365 -1.93 -43.58 -10.83
C ALA A 365 -3.20 -44.45 -10.98
N ILE A 366 -3.95 -44.30 -12.09
CA ILE A 366 -5.09 -45.16 -12.44
C ILE A 366 -4.64 -46.63 -12.61
N VAL A 367 -3.47 -46.90 -13.22
CA VAL A 367 -2.93 -48.26 -13.34
C VAL A 367 -2.52 -48.87 -11.99
N LEU A 368 -2.10 -48.05 -11.02
CA LEU A 368 -1.78 -48.52 -9.67
C LEU A 368 -3.05 -48.81 -8.85
N ILE A 369 -3.99 -47.86 -8.79
CA ILE A 369 -5.20 -47.94 -7.95
C ILE A 369 -6.30 -48.81 -8.56
N LYS A 370 -6.36 -48.92 -9.90
CA LYS A 370 -7.34 -49.73 -10.66
C LYS A 370 -8.80 -49.45 -10.24
N PRO A 371 -9.24 -48.18 -10.31
CA PRO A 371 -10.55 -47.77 -9.80
C PRO A 371 -11.71 -48.48 -10.53
N LYS A 372 -12.57 -49.17 -9.77
CA LYS A 372 -13.64 -50.04 -10.29
C LYS A 372 -14.91 -49.25 -10.63
N VAL A 373 -15.43 -49.45 -11.84
CA VAL A 373 -16.73 -48.94 -12.31
C VAL A 373 -17.85 -49.24 -11.29
N SER A 374 -18.89 -48.40 -11.23
CA SER A 374 -20.06 -48.66 -10.37
C SER A 374 -21.04 -49.63 -11.06
N LYS A 375 -21.61 -50.58 -10.29
CA LYS A 375 -22.57 -51.58 -10.83
C LYS A 375 -23.80 -50.94 -11.49
N ARG A 376 -24.21 -49.74 -11.05
CA ARG A 376 -25.30 -48.97 -11.67
C ARG A 376 -24.90 -48.37 -13.03
N TRP A 377 -23.66 -47.91 -13.21
CA TRP A 377 -23.18 -47.39 -14.50
C TRP A 377 -23.15 -48.49 -15.56
N ILE A 378 -22.60 -49.66 -15.22
CA ILE A 378 -22.59 -50.84 -16.11
C ILE A 378 -24.01 -51.18 -16.55
N LYS A 379 -24.98 -51.23 -15.62
CA LYS A 379 -26.39 -51.48 -15.96
C LYS A 379 -27.03 -50.39 -16.84
N LEU A 380 -26.66 -49.12 -16.67
CA LEU A 380 -27.21 -48.02 -17.49
C LEU A 380 -26.69 -48.09 -18.93
N GLU A 381 -25.37 -48.25 -19.11
CA GLU A 381 -24.74 -48.36 -20.42
C GLU A 381 -25.21 -49.62 -21.18
N GLN A 382 -25.23 -50.78 -20.51
CA GLN A 382 -25.68 -52.05 -21.11
C GLN A 382 -27.17 -52.07 -21.45
N ALA A 383 -27.99 -51.25 -20.78
CA ALA A 383 -29.41 -51.10 -21.08
C ALA A 383 -29.70 -49.93 -22.05
N SER A 384 -28.67 -49.25 -22.58
CA SER A 384 -28.80 -48.01 -23.37
C SER A 384 -29.69 -46.95 -22.70
N SER A 385 -29.68 -46.91 -21.36
CA SER A 385 -30.67 -46.20 -20.56
C SER A 385 -30.11 -44.91 -19.98
N ASN A 386 -30.57 -43.79 -20.53
CA ASN A 386 -30.11 -42.45 -20.18
C ASN A 386 -30.51 -42.05 -18.75
N ASP A 387 -29.56 -41.53 -17.97
CA ASP A 387 -29.81 -40.96 -16.64
C ASP A 387 -30.40 -39.54 -16.72
N LEU A 388 -30.75 -38.94 -15.57
CA LEU A 388 -31.43 -37.63 -15.51
C LEU A 388 -30.65 -36.55 -16.28
N PHE A 389 -29.33 -36.52 -16.11
CA PHE A 389 -28.42 -35.56 -16.74
C PHE A 389 -28.37 -35.76 -18.26
N ALA A 390 -28.21 -37.00 -18.73
CA ALA A 390 -28.31 -37.30 -20.17
C ALA A 390 -29.67 -36.91 -20.77
N ARG A 391 -30.77 -37.12 -20.05
CA ARG A 391 -32.13 -36.73 -20.50
C ARG A 391 -32.28 -35.22 -20.63
N PHE A 392 -31.78 -34.45 -19.67
CA PHE A 392 -31.77 -32.98 -19.72
C PHE A 392 -30.98 -32.49 -20.94
N MET A 393 -29.76 -33.01 -21.17
CA MET A 393 -28.96 -32.64 -22.34
C MET A 393 -29.62 -33.01 -23.67
N MET A 394 -30.33 -34.15 -23.75
CA MET A 394 -31.15 -34.50 -24.92
C MET A 394 -32.42 -33.64 -25.10
N VAL A 395 -32.88 -32.89 -24.09
CA VAL A 395 -33.91 -31.85 -24.27
C VAL A 395 -33.27 -30.63 -24.94
N MET A 396 -32.15 -30.11 -24.40
CA MET A 396 -31.41 -28.99 -25.01
C MET A 396 -31.03 -29.29 -26.47
N GLY A 397 -30.49 -30.48 -26.74
CA GLY A 397 -30.12 -30.92 -28.09
C GLY A 397 -31.31 -31.01 -29.04
N ARG A 398 -32.47 -31.51 -28.59
CA ARG A 398 -33.68 -31.52 -29.43
C ARG A 398 -34.16 -30.11 -29.77
N ILE A 399 -34.03 -29.14 -28.87
CA ILE A 399 -34.37 -27.73 -29.15
C ILE A 399 -33.41 -27.18 -30.22
N ALA A 400 -32.09 -27.27 -29.96
CA ALA A 400 -31.05 -26.77 -30.85
C ALA A 400 -31.10 -27.35 -32.27
N THR A 401 -31.31 -28.67 -32.42
CA THR A 401 -31.32 -29.32 -33.75
C THR A 401 -32.67 -29.24 -34.47
N ARG A 402 -33.78 -29.04 -33.75
CA ARG A 402 -35.12 -28.86 -34.35
C ARG A 402 -35.30 -27.46 -34.90
N TYR A 403 -34.90 -26.44 -34.13
CA TYR A 403 -35.14 -25.03 -34.44
C TYR A 403 -33.87 -24.29 -34.89
N ALA A 404 -32.88 -24.99 -35.45
CA ALA A 404 -31.53 -24.48 -35.72
C ALA A 404 -31.46 -23.08 -36.37
N HIS A 405 -32.29 -22.79 -37.39
CA HIS A 405 -32.33 -21.45 -38.00
C HIS A 405 -32.83 -20.36 -37.03
N THR A 406 -33.89 -20.64 -36.27
CA THR A 406 -34.42 -19.76 -35.22
C THR A 406 -33.41 -19.58 -34.09
N THR A 407 -32.71 -20.65 -33.70
CA THR A 407 -31.63 -20.60 -32.70
C THR A 407 -30.51 -19.67 -33.15
N VAL A 408 -30.00 -19.83 -34.38
CA VAL A 408 -28.96 -18.95 -34.93
C VAL A 408 -29.45 -17.49 -35.01
N ALA A 409 -30.70 -17.26 -35.42
CA ALA A 409 -31.28 -15.92 -35.48
C ALA A 409 -31.41 -15.25 -34.10
N VAL A 410 -31.86 -15.99 -33.07
CA VAL A 410 -31.96 -15.48 -31.70
C VAL A 410 -30.59 -15.09 -31.15
N PHE A 411 -29.61 -15.99 -31.22
CA PHE A 411 -28.24 -15.69 -30.75
C PHE A 411 -27.59 -14.54 -31.54
N LEU A 412 -27.87 -14.39 -32.84
CA LEU A 412 -27.42 -13.24 -33.63
C LEU A 412 -28.04 -11.93 -33.14
N VAL A 413 -29.36 -11.91 -32.86
CA VAL A 413 -30.03 -10.73 -32.28
C VAL A 413 -29.46 -10.42 -30.89
N THR A 414 -29.26 -11.42 -30.03
CA THR A 414 -28.64 -11.24 -28.71
C THR A 414 -27.21 -10.69 -28.82
N ALA A 415 -26.41 -11.15 -29.77
CA ALA A 415 -25.07 -10.62 -30.01
C ALA A 415 -25.09 -9.16 -30.51
N LEU A 416 -26.02 -8.81 -31.41
CA LEU A 416 -26.17 -7.43 -31.89
C LEU A 416 -26.65 -6.47 -30.79
N VAL A 417 -27.61 -6.90 -29.95
CA VAL A 417 -28.06 -6.13 -28.77
C VAL A 417 -26.91 -5.98 -27.77
N GLY A 418 -26.17 -7.05 -27.46
CA GLY A 418 -25.06 -6.98 -26.51
C GLY A 418 -23.88 -6.14 -27.00
N LEU A 419 -23.62 -6.11 -28.31
CA LEU A 419 -22.66 -5.18 -28.91
C LEU A 419 -23.13 -3.72 -28.74
N GLY A 420 -24.41 -3.44 -29.00
CA GLY A 420 -24.99 -2.10 -28.83
C GLY A 420 -25.13 -1.63 -27.38
N LEU A 421 -25.16 -2.55 -26.41
CA LEU A 421 -25.13 -2.23 -24.98
C LEU A 421 -23.70 -2.14 -24.42
N SER A 422 -22.74 -2.91 -24.94
CA SER A 422 -21.34 -2.87 -24.47
C SER A 422 -20.65 -1.51 -24.62
N THR A 423 -21.18 -0.62 -25.48
CA THR A 423 -20.72 0.79 -25.60
C THR A 423 -21.19 1.70 -24.46
N GLN A 424 -22.10 1.22 -23.60
CA GLN A 424 -22.59 1.92 -22.41
C GLN A 424 -21.94 1.40 -21.12
N LEU A 425 -21.00 0.46 -21.23
CA LEU A 425 -20.25 -0.09 -20.10
C LEU A 425 -19.36 0.98 -19.50
N ARG A 426 -19.62 1.35 -18.24
CA ARG A 426 -18.83 2.35 -17.49
C ARG A 426 -17.55 1.71 -16.97
N VAL A 427 -16.49 2.51 -16.91
CA VAL A 427 -15.22 2.17 -16.25
C VAL A 427 -15.20 2.95 -14.95
N ASN A 428 -15.23 2.23 -13.83
CA ASN A 428 -15.34 2.80 -12.49
C ASN A 428 -14.86 1.76 -11.48
N ASP A 429 -14.20 2.19 -10.41
CA ASP A 429 -13.72 1.35 -9.32
C ASP A 429 -13.50 2.29 -8.11
N ASP A 430 -14.14 1.98 -6.98
CA ASP A 430 -13.89 2.62 -5.69
C ASP A 430 -13.57 1.50 -4.69
N ARG A 431 -12.48 1.64 -3.94
CA ARG A 431 -12.01 0.57 -3.04
C ARG A 431 -12.86 0.43 -1.79
N ILE A 432 -13.46 1.53 -1.31
CA ILE A 432 -14.34 1.51 -0.14
C ILE A 432 -15.74 1.05 -0.53
N GLU A 433 -16.33 1.62 -1.58
CA GLU A 433 -17.70 1.25 -1.99
C GLU A 433 -17.82 -0.21 -2.46
N THR A 434 -16.72 -0.86 -2.84
CA THR A 434 -16.77 -2.30 -3.10
C THR A 434 -17.05 -3.15 -1.85
N PHE A 435 -16.74 -2.71 -0.63
CA PHE A 435 -17.01 -3.50 0.58
C PHE A 435 -18.52 -3.63 0.87
N HIS A 436 -18.90 -4.67 1.62
CA HIS A 436 -20.31 -4.85 2.00
C HIS A 436 -20.71 -3.78 3.04
N PRO A 437 -21.93 -3.21 2.99
CA PRO A 437 -22.35 -2.17 3.95
C PRO A 437 -22.33 -2.56 5.44
N ASP A 438 -22.24 -3.87 5.73
CA ASP A 438 -22.09 -4.40 7.10
C ASP A 438 -20.63 -4.41 7.60
N GLU A 439 -19.63 -4.15 6.74
CA GLU A 439 -18.21 -4.22 7.09
C GLU A 439 -17.71 -2.90 7.70
N ALA A 440 -16.97 -3.01 8.80
CA ALA A 440 -16.57 -1.86 9.63
C ALA A 440 -15.81 -0.76 8.87
N ILE A 441 -15.01 -1.12 7.86
CA ILE A 441 -14.24 -0.16 7.06
C ILE A 441 -15.13 0.72 6.17
N PHE A 442 -16.24 0.18 5.65
CA PHE A 442 -17.25 0.94 4.91
C PHE A 442 -18.03 1.86 5.84
N GLN A 443 -18.42 1.35 7.01
CA GLN A 443 -19.17 2.12 8.01
C GLN A 443 -18.34 3.28 8.59
N ALA A 444 -17.03 3.05 8.78
CA ALA A 444 -16.08 4.07 9.24
C ALA A 444 -15.92 5.21 8.24
N ASP A 445 -15.68 4.90 6.96
CA ASP A 445 -15.57 5.90 5.89
C ASP A 445 -16.89 6.68 5.73
N GLN A 446 -18.02 5.98 5.70
CA GLN A 446 -19.36 6.57 5.62
C GLN A 446 -19.78 7.37 6.86
N ALA A 447 -19.12 7.19 8.00
CA ALA A 447 -19.29 8.06 9.17
C ALA A 447 -18.43 9.33 9.02
N ILE A 448 -17.15 9.18 8.67
CA ILE A 448 -16.22 10.30 8.49
C ILE A 448 -16.72 11.26 7.40
N ASN A 449 -17.13 10.75 6.24
CA ASN A 449 -17.64 11.54 5.11
C ASN A 449 -19.01 12.22 5.36
N ARG A 450 -19.61 12.10 6.56
CA ARG A 450 -20.79 12.90 6.97
C ARG A 450 -20.45 14.15 7.78
N HIS A 451 -19.32 14.14 8.48
CA HIS A 451 -18.93 15.16 9.47
C HIS A 451 -17.63 15.89 9.09
N MET A 452 -16.79 15.27 8.26
CA MET A 452 -15.48 15.77 7.83
C MET A 452 -15.48 16.06 6.32
N GLN A 453 -14.55 16.90 5.85
CA GLN A 453 -14.46 17.35 4.46
C GLN A 453 -14.01 16.27 3.45
N GLY A 454 -13.55 15.10 3.90
CA GLY A 454 -13.33 13.95 3.02
C GLY A 454 -12.29 12.94 3.52
N THR A 455 -12.50 11.65 3.20
CA THR A 455 -11.52 10.58 3.45
C THR A 455 -10.46 10.43 2.35
N ASN A 456 -10.69 11.00 1.16
CA ASN A 456 -9.81 10.87 0.00
C ASN A 456 -8.98 12.14 -0.25
N THR A 457 -7.73 11.99 -0.69
CA THR A 457 -6.82 13.12 -0.92
C THR A 457 -6.35 13.26 -2.36
N LEU A 458 -6.29 14.50 -2.82
CA LEU A 458 -5.59 14.92 -4.03
C LEU A 458 -4.59 16.01 -3.67
N ASP A 459 -3.31 15.81 -4.00
CA ASP A 459 -2.24 16.72 -3.62
C ASP A 459 -1.69 17.45 -4.85
N VAL A 460 -1.34 18.73 -4.74
CA VAL A 460 -0.61 19.50 -5.75
C VAL A 460 0.71 19.98 -5.15
N VAL A 461 1.82 19.51 -5.71
CA VAL A 461 3.15 20.00 -5.36
C VAL A 461 3.51 21.17 -6.26
N ILE A 462 3.80 22.30 -5.64
CA ILE A 462 4.13 23.59 -6.28
C ILE A 462 5.61 23.85 -6.07
N GLU A 463 6.37 24.09 -7.14
CA GLU A 463 7.82 24.24 -7.14
C GLU A 463 8.24 25.62 -7.67
N THR A 464 8.89 26.44 -6.83
CA THR A 464 9.36 27.79 -7.22
C THR A 464 10.77 27.76 -7.81
N ASN A 465 11.06 28.69 -8.74
CA ASN A 465 12.36 28.75 -9.43
C ASN A 465 13.57 29.13 -8.53
N THR A 466 13.34 29.57 -7.29
CA THR A 466 14.38 29.97 -6.32
C THR A 466 14.16 29.35 -4.94
N LYS A 467 15.23 29.16 -4.14
CA LYS A 467 15.10 28.96 -2.69
C LYS A 467 14.37 30.14 -2.04
N GLU A 468 13.67 29.88 -0.94
CA GLU A 468 12.84 30.87 -0.21
C GLU A 468 11.82 31.58 -1.12
N GLY A 469 11.43 30.95 -2.23
CA GLY A 469 10.51 31.50 -3.23
C GLY A 469 9.07 31.54 -2.76
N LEU A 470 8.67 30.62 -1.86
CA LEU A 470 7.34 30.59 -1.26
C LEU A 470 7.01 31.81 -0.40
N PHE A 471 8.02 32.55 0.10
CA PHE A 471 7.79 33.80 0.83
C PHE A 471 7.30 34.95 -0.07
N ASP A 472 7.30 34.80 -1.40
CA ASP A 472 6.78 35.82 -2.31
C ASP A 472 5.23 35.89 -2.23
N PRO A 473 4.62 37.03 -1.83
CA PRO A 473 3.17 37.15 -1.77
C PRO A 473 2.48 36.89 -3.12
N ARG A 474 3.18 37.08 -4.25
CA ARG A 474 2.69 36.76 -5.60
C ARG A 474 2.61 35.25 -5.85
N VAL A 475 3.42 34.44 -5.16
CA VAL A 475 3.34 32.98 -5.17
C VAL A 475 2.24 32.53 -4.22
N LEU A 476 2.21 33.05 -2.98
CA LEU A 476 1.15 32.74 -2.01
C LEU A 476 -0.26 33.02 -2.56
N ALA A 477 -0.47 34.16 -3.24
CA ALA A 477 -1.74 34.48 -3.88
C ALA A 477 -2.12 33.53 -5.05
N LYS A 478 -1.14 32.87 -5.70
CA LYS A 478 -1.43 31.79 -6.67
C LYS A 478 -1.82 30.49 -5.97
N ILE A 479 -1.29 30.22 -4.77
CA ILE A 479 -1.67 29.06 -3.96
C ILE A 479 -3.11 29.24 -3.46
N GLU A 480 -3.43 30.42 -2.92
CA GLU A 480 -4.79 30.78 -2.48
C GLU A 480 -5.81 30.72 -3.64
N ALA A 481 -5.45 31.24 -4.82
CA ALA A 481 -6.30 31.12 -6.02
C ALA A 481 -6.44 29.68 -6.55
N LEU A 482 -5.48 28.79 -6.29
CA LEU A 482 -5.60 27.36 -6.59
C LEU A 482 -6.54 26.65 -5.61
N GLN A 483 -6.45 26.97 -4.31
CA GLN A 483 -7.36 26.44 -3.28
C GLN A 483 -8.82 26.80 -3.62
N ALA A 484 -9.10 28.10 -3.79
CA ALA A 484 -10.43 28.58 -4.16
C ALA A 484 -10.94 28.07 -5.52
N TYR A 485 -10.05 27.73 -6.46
CA TYR A 485 -10.45 27.05 -7.69
C TYR A 485 -10.79 25.58 -7.46
N GLY A 486 -9.99 24.84 -6.71
CA GLY A 486 -10.25 23.43 -6.40
C GLY A 486 -11.54 23.23 -5.60
N GLU A 487 -11.78 24.07 -4.59
CA GLU A 487 -13.02 24.11 -3.79
C GLU A 487 -14.26 24.54 -4.58
N SER A 488 -14.09 25.07 -5.81
CA SER A 488 -15.21 25.33 -6.73
C SER A 488 -15.60 24.11 -7.58
N LEU A 489 -14.84 23.01 -7.50
CA LEU A 489 -15.12 21.77 -8.22
C LEU A 489 -15.98 20.82 -7.36
N PRO A 490 -16.92 20.07 -7.97
CA PRO A 490 -17.68 19.05 -7.24
C PRO A 490 -16.77 18.02 -6.57
N HIS A 491 -17.16 17.51 -5.40
CA HIS A 491 -16.44 16.51 -4.61
C HIS A 491 -15.14 16.97 -3.94
N ILE A 492 -14.74 18.26 -4.00
CA ILE A 492 -13.80 18.85 -3.05
C ILE A 492 -14.61 19.65 -2.03
N ASN A 493 -14.50 19.30 -0.75
CA ASN A 493 -15.19 20.03 0.33
C ASN A 493 -14.24 20.92 1.16
N GLY A 494 -12.93 20.85 0.91
CA GLY A 494 -11.95 21.72 1.56
C GLY A 494 -10.51 21.46 1.09
N SER A 495 -9.61 22.35 1.50
CA SER A 495 -8.19 22.29 1.16
C SER A 495 -7.28 22.79 2.30
N MET A 496 -5.99 22.50 2.19
CA MET A 496 -4.97 22.86 3.18
C MET A 496 -3.65 23.24 2.50
N SER A 497 -3.08 24.40 2.85
CA SER A 497 -1.72 24.78 2.43
C SER A 497 -1.02 25.75 3.41
N LEU A 498 0.23 26.12 3.08
CA LEU A 498 1.00 27.15 3.77
C LEU A 498 0.26 28.50 3.91
N VAL A 499 -0.64 28.82 2.97
CA VAL A 499 -1.46 30.04 2.97
C VAL A 499 -2.30 30.13 4.24
N ASP A 500 -2.84 29.02 4.72
CA ASP A 500 -3.80 29.00 5.83
C ASP A 500 -3.12 29.23 7.18
N PHE A 501 -1.96 28.61 7.40
CA PHE A 501 -1.08 28.93 8.51
C PHE A 501 -0.63 30.40 8.49
N LEU A 502 -0.20 30.93 7.33
CA LEU A 502 0.26 32.32 7.22
C LEU A 502 -0.86 33.34 7.46
N LYS A 503 -2.12 33.04 7.11
CA LYS A 503 -3.29 33.85 7.47
C LYS A 503 -3.56 33.82 8.98
N GLN A 504 -3.51 32.65 9.63
CA GLN A 504 -3.68 32.55 11.09
C GLN A 504 -2.59 33.29 11.85
N MET A 505 -1.31 33.13 11.46
CA MET A 505 -0.19 33.86 12.07
C MET A 505 -0.34 35.38 11.93
N ASN A 506 -0.88 35.86 10.80
CA ASN A 506 -1.15 37.29 10.62
C ASN A 506 -2.33 37.79 11.48
N LYS A 507 -3.42 37.01 11.60
CA LYS A 507 -4.54 37.29 12.52
C LYS A 507 -4.03 37.40 13.97
N SER A 508 -3.34 36.36 14.45
CA SER A 508 -2.78 36.29 15.81
C SER A 508 -1.82 37.44 16.12
N LEU A 509 -0.84 37.72 15.25
CA LEU A 509 0.14 38.80 15.48
C LEU A 509 -0.45 40.22 15.53
N ASN A 510 -1.72 40.36 15.13
CA ASN A 510 -2.53 41.58 15.17
C ASN A 510 -3.71 41.48 16.15
N GLU A 511 -3.55 40.74 17.25
CA GLU A 511 -4.51 40.65 18.37
C GLU A 511 -5.85 40.01 17.96
N ASP A 512 -5.76 38.91 17.21
CA ASP A 512 -6.86 38.05 16.72
C ASP A 512 -8.02 38.77 16.00
N ARG A 513 -7.79 39.96 15.46
CA ARG A 513 -8.79 40.66 14.63
C ARG A 513 -8.90 40.01 13.25
N ASP A 514 -10.10 39.55 12.90
CA ASP A 514 -10.38 38.87 11.62
C ASP A 514 -10.02 39.69 10.37
N GLU A 515 -9.98 41.02 10.48
CA GLU A 515 -9.51 41.92 9.40
C GLU A 515 -8.03 41.67 8.99
N PHE A 516 -7.26 40.94 9.81
CA PHE A 516 -5.90 40.51 9.56
C PHE A 516 -5.76 39.02 9.17
N TYR A 517 -6.86 38.28 9.00
CA TYR A 517 -6.84 36.93 8.42
C TYR A 517 -6.63 36.99 6.89
N ALA A 518 -5.42 37.41 6.50
CA ALA A 518 -5.01 37.71 5.13
C ALA A 518 -3.52 37.39 4.94
N LEU A 519 -3.08 37.24 3.69
CA LEU A 519 -1.67 36.92 3.41
C LEU A 519 -0.69 38.04 3.82
N PRO A 520 0.54 37.71 4.26
CA PRO A 520 1.57 38.68 4.58
C PRO A 520 1.92 39.57 3.38
N ALA A 521 1.99 40.88 3.61
CA ALA A 521 2.19 41.87 2.54
C ALA A 521 3.61 41.87 1.94
N THR A 522 4.61 41.26 2.60
CA THR A 522 6.00 41.21 2.12
C THR A 522 6.69 39.87 2.45
N LYS A 523 7.83 39.60 1.80
CA LYS A 523 8.62 38.37 2.02
C LYS A 523 9.20 38.27 3.41
N GLU A 524 9.58 39.40 3.95
CA GLU A 524 10.21 39.56 5.26
C GLU A 524 9.19 39.27 6.38
N LEU A 525 7.92 39.62 6.17
CA LEU A 525 6.83 39.23 7.08
C LEU A 525 6.58 37.72 7.05
N ALA A 526 6.39 37.13 5.86
CA ALA A 526 6.17 35.68 5.71
C ALA A 526 7.30 34.86 6.38
N ALA A 527 8.55 35.24 6.15
CA ALA A 527 9.71 34.59 6.77
C ALA A 527 9.80 34.81 8.30
N GLN A 528 9.35 35.96 8.82
CA GLN A 528 9.38 36.25 10.26
C GLN A 528 8.23 35.60 11.03
N TYR A 529 7.09 35.33 10.39
CA TYR A 529 6.00 34.55 11.00
C TYR A 529 6.44 33.10 11.23
N LEU A 530 6.99 32.46 10.19
CA LEU A 530 7.50 31.10 10.27
C LEU A 530 8.72 30.98 11.20
N LEU A 531 9.57 32.00 11.27
CA LEU A 531 10.65 32.06 12.26
C LEU A 531 10.11 32.09 13.70
N LEU A 532 9.10 32.92 13.97
CA LEU A 532 8.49 33.03 15.30
C LEU A 532 7.81 31.72 15.71
N TYR A 533 7.08 31.08 14.81
CA TYR A 533 6.50 29.75 15.07
C TYR A 533 7.60 28.72 15.40
N SER A 534 8.69 28.68 14.63
CA SER A 534 9.85 27.81 14.90
C SER A 534 10.67 28.16 16.16
N ALA A 535 10.23 29.15 16.96
CA ALA A 535 10.78 29.46 18.27
C ALA A 535 9.93 28.88 19.43
N SER A 536 8.77 28.27 19.12
CA SER A 536 7.77 27.82 20.11
C SER A 536 6.99 26.59 19.63
N SER A 537 7.57 25.79 18.74
CA SER A 537 6.96 24.59 18.13
C SER A 537 8.05 23.72 17.46
N ASP A 538 7.74 22.49 17.06
CA ASP A 538 8.71 21.56 16.47
C ASP A 538 9.15 22.00 15.06
N PRO A 539 10.44 21.87 14.68
CA PRO A 539 10.91 22.20 13.34
C PRO A 539 10.29 21.38 12.20
N THR A 540 9.52 20.32 12.49
CA THR A 540 8.89 19.41 11.51
C THR A 540 7.37 19.59 11.35
N ASP A 541 6.73 20.51 12.07
CA ASP A 541 5.27 20.75 11.97
C ASP A 541 4.79 21.08 10.53
N PHE A 542 5.65 21.72 9.73
CA PHE A 542 5.37 22.03 8.32
C PHE A 542 5.98 21.06 7.31
N ASP A 543 6.60 19.96 7.74
CA ASP A 543 7.25 18.96 6.87
C ASP A 543 6.22 18.37 5.87
N ASN A 544 4.94 18.33 6.24
CA ASN A 544 3.80 17.90 5.39
C ASN A 544 3.32 18.94 4.34
N VAL A 545 3.77 20.19 4.45
CA VAL A 545 3.23 21.36 3.70
C VAL A 545 4.31 22.14 2.95
N VAL A 546 5.57 22.15 3.40
CA VAL A 546 6.71 22.78 2.69
C VAL A 546 7.96 21.91 2.71
N ASP A 547 8.86 22.10 1.75
CA ASP A 547 10.23 21.61 1.86
C ASP A 547 11.15 22.58 2.61
N TYR A 548 12.25 22.02 3.11
CA TYR A 548 13.27 22.71 3.89
C TYR A 548 13.88 23.98 3.25
N ASP A 549 13.88 24.08 1.91
CA ASP A 549 14.35 25.26 1.18
C ASP A 549 13.30 26.38 1.07
N TYR A 550 12.07 26.16 1.53
CA TYR A 550 10.89 26.96 1.20
C TYR A 550 10.79 27.22 -0.31
N ARG A 551 10.99 26.15 -1.10
CA ARG A 551 10.91 26.11 -2.57
C ARG A 551 9.72 25.29 -3.05
N LEU A 552 9.40 24.22 -2.35
CA LEU A 552 8.31 23.30 -2.68
C LEU A 552 7.21 23.45 -1.64
N ALA A 553 5.97 23.63 -2.05
CA ALA A 553 4.80 23.56 -1.19
C ALA A 553 3.89 22.42 -1.62
N ASN A 554 3.22 21.79 -0.66
CA ASN A 554 2.10 20.89 -0.92
C ASN A 554 0.77 21.64 -0.68
N VAL A 555 -0.17 21.48 -1.60
CA VAL A 555 -1.57 21.91 -1.45
C VAL A 555 -2.42 20.65 -1.47
N ARG A 556 -3.08 20.34 -0.37
CA ARG A 556 -3.97 19.18 -0.29
C ARG A 556 -5.42 19.60 -0.51
N PHE A 557 -6.14 18.78 -1.25
CA PHE A 557 -7.60 18.82 -1.37
C PHE A 557 -8.18 17.54 -0.75
N TYR A 558 -9.32 17.69 -0.08
CA TYR A 558 -10.05 16.61 0.59
C TYR A 558 -11.36 16.33 -0.17
N LEU A 559 -11.63 15.04 -0.40
CA LEU A 559 -12.72 14.56 -1.24
C LEU A 559 -13.58 13.50 -0.55
N ASP A 560 -14.90 13.56 -0.81
CA ASP A 560 -15.92 12.63 -0.29
C ASP A 560 -15.98 11.28 -1.02
N THR A 561 -15.31 11.14 -2.16
CA THR A 561 -15.33 9.93 -3.00
C THR A 561 -13.98 9.62 -3.66
N ALA A 562 -13.71 8.34 -3.91
CA ALA A 562 -12.61 7.87 -4.76
C ALA A 562 -13.10 7.39 -6.14
N GLU A 563 -14.40 7.46 -6.44
CA GLU A 563 -14.98 7.05 -7.74
C GLU A 563 -14.22 7.67 -8.91
N PHE A 564 -13.76 6.84 -9.84
CA PHE A 564 -13.07 7.33 -11.04
C PHE A 564 -14.01 8.16 -11.93
N VAL A 565 -15.31 7.85 -11.97
CA VAL A 565 -16.28 8.61 -12.77
C VAL A 565 -16.48 10.04 -12.23
N ALA A 566 -16.47 10.22 -10.90
CA ALA A 566 -16.54 11.52 -10.25
C ALA A 566 -15.20 12.28 -10.29
N THR A 567 -14.09 11.60 -10.01
CA THR A 567 -12.77 12.23 -9.84
C THR A 567 -12.01 12.48 -11.15
N ALA A 568 -12.22 11.71 -12.22
CA ALA A 568 -11.48 11.91 -13.47
C ALA A 568 -11.70 13.29 -14.14
N PRO A 569 -12.94 13.84 -14.22
CA PRO A 569 -13.16 15.21 -14.69
C PRO A 569 -12.49 16.27 -13.82
N LEU A 570 -12.43 16.03 -12.51
CA LEU A 570 -11.82 16.92 -11.53
C LEU A 570 -10.29 16.96 -11.69
N VAL A 571 -9.63 15.79 -11.78
CA VAL A 571 -8.18 15.71 -12.02
C VAL A 571 -7.81 16.35 -13.37
N GLN A 572 -8.63 16.17 -14.41
CA GLN A 572 -8.44 16.83 -15.70
C GLN A 572 -8.63 18.36 -15.64
N SER A 573 -9.58 18.84 -14.82
CA SER A 573 -9.85 20.28 -14.65
C SER A 573 -8.73 20.96 -13.88
N LEU A 574 -8.29 20.39 -12.76
CA LEU A 574 -7.12 20.87 -12.02
C LEU A 574 -5.86 20.84 -12.90
N GLN A 575 -5.57 19.73 -13.58
CA GLN A 575 -4.39 19.65 -14.46
C GLN A 575 -4.40 20.73 -15.56
N SER A 576 -5.60 21.06 -16.08
CA SER A 576 -5.79 22.14 -17.06
C SER A 576 -5.61 23.53 -16.43
N TYR A 577 -6.03 23.74 -15.18
CA TYR A 577 -5.82 25.00 -14.46
C TYR A 577 -4.35 25.23 -14.13
N LEU A 578 -3.64 24.19 -13.65
CA LEU A 578 -2.20 24.26 -13.36
C LEU A 578 -1.40 24.68 -14.61
N SER A 579 -1.66 24.03 -15.75
CA SER A 579 -0.94 24.29 -17.01
C SER A 579 -1.28 25.61 -17.70
N GLN A 580 -2.29 26.34 -17.19
CA GLN A 580 -2.71 27.66 -17.72
C GLN A 580 -2.35 28.83 -16.80
N ASN A 581 -2.31 28.61 -15.47
CA ASN A 581 -2.19 29.69 -14.48
C ASN A 581 -0.90 29.63 -13.65
N LEU A 582 -0.32 28.44 -13.48
CA LEU A 582 0.88 28.20 -12.67
C LEU A 582 2.11 27.98 -13.55
N ASP A 583 2.07 26.99 -14.44
CA ASP A 583 3.21 26.60 -15.27
C ASP A 583 3.65 27.70 -16.26
N GLY A 584 4.96 27.83 -16.45
CA GLY A 584 5.57 28.77 -17.41
C GLY A 584 5.92 30.15 -16.85
N GLY A 585 5.83 30.34 -15.52
CA GLY A 585 6.25 31.58 -14.84
C GLY A 585 7.35 31.36 -13.80
N ASP A 586 7.26 32.08 -12.67
CA ASP A 586 8.16 31.96 -11.50
C ASP A 586 8.05 30.60 -10.77
N VAL A 587 7.13 29.72 -11.20
CA VAL A 587 6.64 28.52 -10.51
C VAL A 587 6.24 27.44 -11.53
N THR A 588 6.24 26.16 -11.12
CA THR A 588 5.57 25.03 -11.79
C THR A 588 4.71 24.24 -10.80
N ALA A 589 3.73 23.46 -11.27
CA ALA A 589 2.85 22.67 -10.39
C ALA A 589 2.53 21.26 -10.94
N THR A 590 2.53 20.26 -10.06
CA THR A 590 2.33 18.85 -10.42
C THR A 590 1.34 18.15 -9.48
N LEU A 591 0.35 17.46 -10.05
CA LEU A 591 -0.61 16.64 -9.30
C LEU A 591 0.03 15.35 -8.76
N THR A 592 -0.35 14.96 -7.55
CA THR A 592 0.03 13.73 -6.86
C THR A 592 -1.06 13.33 -5.85
N GLY A 593 -0.75 12.51 -4.85
CA GLY A 593 -1.74 12.03 -3.88
C GLY A 593 -2.56 10.82 -4.39
N ARG A 594 -3.48 10.34 -3.54
CA ARG A 594 -4.21 9.07 -3.75
C ARG A 594 -5.12 9.14 -4.98
N VAL A 595 -5.91 10.22 -5.11
CA VAL A 595 -6.84 10.40 -6.24
C VAL A 595 -6.10 10.52 -7.58
N ASN A 596 -4.90 11.11 -7.65
CA ASN A 596 -4.14 11.15 -8.91
C ASN A 596 -3.61 9.76 -9.34
N LEU A 597 -3.16 8.92 -8.39
CA LEU A 597 -2.88 7.52 -8.71
C LEU A 597 -4.15 6.80 -9.19
N ASN A 598 -5.28 7.03 -8.52
CA ASN A 598 -6.57 6.44 -8.88
C ASN A 598 -7.07 6.90 -10.27
N TYR A 599 -6.70 8.10 -10.73
CA TYR A 599 -6.90 8.50 -12.12
C TYR A 599 -5.92 7.79 -13.07
N HIS A 600 -4.63 7.75 -12.72
CA HIS A 600 -3.58 7.24 -13.61
C HIS A 600 -3.65 5.74 -13.89
N TRP A 601 -4.13 4.92 -12.95
CA TRP A 601 -4.24 3.47 -13.15
C TRP A 601 -5.53 3.04 -13.87
N LEU A 602 -6.64 3.79 -13.74
CA LEU A 602 -7.98 3.33 -14.15
C LEU A 602 -8.36 3.81 -15.56
N LYS A 603 -7.88 4.99 -15.97
CA LYS A 603 -8.12 5.57 -17.31
C LYS A 603 -7.74 4.62 -18.46
N ASP A 604 -6.75 3.75 -18.24
CA ASP A 604 -6.26 2.77 -19.21
C ASP A 604 -6.90 1.37 -19.04
N ILE A 605 -7.71 1.10 -18.00
CA ILE A 605 -8.42 -0.18 -17.83
C ILE A 605 -9.41 -0.41 -18.98
N GLY A 606 -10.27 0.57 -19.29
CA GLY A 606 -11.27 0.40 -20.35
C GLY A 606 -10.63 0.01 -21.69
N ARG A 607 -9.53 0.68 -22.05
CA ARG A 607 -8.77 0.39 -23.27
C ARG A 607 -8.05 -0.95 -23.20
N SER A 608 -7.30 -1.22 -22.12
CA SER A 608 -6.51 -2.45 -21.98
C SER A 608 -7.40 -3.69 -21.88
N HIS A 609 -8.58 -3.60 -21.25
CA HIS A 609 -9.59 -4.65 -21.21
C HIS A 609 -10.05 -5.07 -22.61
N PHE A 610 -10.55 -4.14 -23.43
CA PHE A 610 -11.01 -4.48 -24.79
C PHE A 610 -9.86 -4.94 -25.71
N VAL A 611 -8.65 -4.41 -25.52
CA VAL A 611 -7.44 -4.92 -26.20
C VAL A 611 -7.10 -6.34 -25.74
N SER A 612 -7.20 -6.64 -24.44
CA SER A 612 -6.99 -7.98 -23.86
C SER A 612 -7.96 -9.00 -24.46
N VAL A 613 -9.24 -8.64 -24.55
CA VAL A 613 -10.27 -9.47 -25.18
C VAL A 613 -9.95 -9.70 -26.67
N GLY A 614 -9.60 -8.65 -27.40
CA GLY A 614 -9.21 -8.75 -28.82
C GLY A 614 -8.01 -9.68 -29.05
N ILE A 615 -6.93 -9.51 -28.27
CA ILE A 615 -5.71 -10.32 -28.35
C ILE A 615 -5.99 -11.78 -27.94
N SER A 616 -6.74 -11.99 -26.86
CA SER A 616 -7.09 -13.32 -26.34
C SER A 616 -7.97 -14.09 -27.34
N LEU A 617 -8.99 -13.45 -27.92
CA LEU A 617 -9.80 -14.03 -29.00
C LEU A 617 -8.97 -14.32 -30.25
N ALA A 618 -8.03 -13.44 -30.62
CA ALA A 618 -7.14 -13.65 -31.76
C ALA A 618 -6.19 -14.84 -31.56
N PHE A 619 -5.57 -14.99 -30.39
CA PHE A 619 -4.73 -16.16 -30.08
C PHE A 619 -5.56 -17.46 -30.01
N VAL A 620 -6.75 -17.44 -29.40
CA VAL A 620 -7.62 -18.62 -29.35
C VAL A 620 -8.13 -19.01 -30.74
N LEU A 621 -8.46 -18.03 -31.61
CA LEU A 621 -8.78 -18.25 -33.01
C LEU A 621 -7.60 -18.88 -33.77
N LEU A 622 -6.38 -18.33 -33.60
CA LEU A 622 -5.16 -18.82 -34.23
C LEU A 622 -4.83 -20.27 -33.81
N VAL A 623 -4.82 -20.55 -32.51
CA VAL A 623 -4.55 -21.89 -31.95
C VAL A 623 -5.62 -22.88 -32.42
N SER A 624 -6.91 -22.51 -32.36
CA SER A 624 -8.00 -23.35 -32.82
C SER A 624 -7.92 -23.64 -34.33
N ALA A 625 -7.66 -22.62 -35.15
CA ALA A 625 -7.54 -22.75 -36.60
C ALA A 625 -6.35 -23.63 -37.01
N LEU A 626 -5.21 -23.46 -36.34
CA LEU A 626 -3.99 -24.26 -36.55
C LEU A 626 -4.22 -25.74 -36.18
N LEU A 627 -4.79 -26.00 -34.99
CA LEU A 627 -4.97 -27.35 -34.48
C LEU A 627 -6.09 -28.10 -35.20
N PHE A 628 -7.23 -27.47 -35.51
CA PHE A 628 -8.26 -28.09 -36.36
C PHE A 628 -7.86 -28.16 -37.85
N ARG A 629 -6.80 -27.45 -38.26
CA ARG A 629 -6.36 -27.23 -39.66
C ARG A 629 -7.44 -26.60 -40.54
N SER A 630 -8.18 -25.65 -39.99
CA SER A 630 -9.34 -25.01 -40.63
C SER A 630 -9.68 -23.70 -39.93
N ALA A 631 -9.55 -22.57 -40.65
CA ALA A 631 -9.98 -21.27 -40.16
C ALA A 631 -11.49 -21.25 -39.80
N VAL A 632 -12.32 -21.92 -40.60
CA VAL A 632 -13.77 -22.07 -40.34
C VAL A 632 -14.04 -22.82 -39.03
N ALA A 633 -13.20 -23.81 -38.68
CA ALA A 633 -13.32 -24.50 -37.40
C ALA A 633 -12.94 -23.59 -36.22
N GLY A 634 -11.89 -22.77 -36.37
CA GLY A 634 -11.50 -21.76 -35.38
C GLY A 634 -12.59 -20.71 -35.14
N VAL A 635 -13.18 -20.17 -36.22
CA VAL A 635 -14.30 -19.20 -36.12
C VAL A 635 -15.51 -19.83 -35.43
N LEU A 636 -15.88 -21.08 -35.77
CA LEU A 636 -16.98 -21.78 -35.10
C LEU A 636 -16.70 -22.11 -33.63
N ALA A 637 -15.44 -22.31 -33.24
CA ALA A 637 -15.06 -22.49 -31.83
C ALA A 637 -15.23 -21.18 -31.04
N VAL A 638 -14.81 -20.07 -31.63
CA VAL A 638 -14.78 -18.75 -30.97
C VAL A 638 -16.16 -18.07 -30.92
N LEU A 639 -17.05 -18.27 -31.90
CA LEU A 639 -18.31 -17.53 -31.97
C LEU A 639 -19.23 -17.70 -30.73
N PRO A 640 -19.42 -18.91 -30.14
CA PRO A 640 -20.17 -19.07 -28.89
C PRO A 640 -19.58 -18.27 -27.72
N VAL A 641 -18.24 -18.22 -27.63
CA VAL A 641 -17.51 -17.51 -26.58
C VAL A 641 -17.71 -16.00 -26.71
N VAL A 642 -17.59 -15.46 -27.93
CA VAL A 642 -17.90 -14.05 -28.23
C VAL A 642 -19.34 -13.71 -27.85
N THR A 643 -20.32 -14.55 -28.19
CA THR A 643 -21.71 -14.29 -27.80
C THR A 643 -21.90 -14.33 -26.28
N SER A 644 -21.24 -15.23 -25.54
CA SER A 644 -21.30 -15.22 -24.07
C SER A 644 -20.69 -13.97 -23.45
N ILE A 645 -19.58 -13.45 -23.98
CA ILE A 645 -18.96 -12.21 -23.47
C ILE A 645 -19.88 -11.01 -23.69
N LEU A 646 -20.49 -10.89 -24.88
CA LEU A 646 -21.47 -9.84 -25.18
C LEU A 646 -22.72 -9.94 -24.30
N MET A 647 -23.15 -11.16 -23.93
CA MET A 647 -24.22 -11.37 -22.95
C MET A 647 -23.81 -10.99 -21.53
N VAL A 648 -22.55 -11.18 -21.12
CA VAL A 648 -22.06 -10.69 -19.81
C VAL A 648 -22.02 -9.17 -19.78
N TYR A 649 -21.48 -8.50 -20.81
CA TYR A 649 -21.55 -7.04 -20.89
C TYR A 649 -22.99 -6.51 -20.87
N THR A 650 -23.92 -7.23 -21.51
CA THR A 650 -25.37 -6.93 -21.42
C THR A 650 -25.86 -6.99 -19.98
N THR A 651 -25.49 -8.03 -19.23
CA THR A 651 -25.87 -8.14 -17.80
C THR A 651 -25.20 -7.04 -16.96
N MET A 652 -23.92 -6.74 -17.18
CA MET A 652 -23.24 -5.66 -16.47
C MET A 652 -23.98 -4.32 -16.63
N VAL A 653 -24.29 -3.92 -17.86
CA VAL A 653 -25.03 -2.67 -18.14
C VAL A 653 -26.47 -2.69 -17.62
N VAL A 654 -27.17 -3.83 -17.68
CA VAL A 654 -28.58 -3.93 -17.21
C VAL A 654 -28.70 -3.94 -15.69
N PHE A 655 -27.67 -4.41 -14.96
CA PHE A 655 -27.68 -4.50 -13.50
C PHE A 655 -26.79 -3.44 -12.81
N GLY A 656 -26.17 -2.52 -13.56
CA GLY A 656 -25.32 -1.46 -12.99
C GLY A 656 -24.00 -1.96 -12.40
N ILE A 657 -23.41 -3.02 -12.99
CA ILE A 657 -22.12 -3.57 -12.55
C ILE A 657 -21.02 -2.96 -13.42
N ASP A 658 -20.17 -2.13 -12.82
CA ASP A 658 -19.14 -1.38 -13.56
C ASP A 658 -17.90 -2.23 -13.92
N LEU A 659 -17.15 -1.76 -14.92
CA LEU A 659 -15.88 -2.34 -15.35
C LEU A 659 -14.70 -1.81 -14.50
N GLY A 660 -14.70 -2.21 -13.24
CA GLY A 660 -13.60 -2.02 -12.30
C GLY A 660 -12.47 -3.04 -12.44
N ILE A 661 -11.51 -3.01 -11.52
CA ILE A 661 -10.28 -3.81 -11.58
C ILE A 661 -10.63 -5.30 -11.54
N GLY A 662 -11.34 -5.74 -10.51
CA GLY A 662 -11.71 -7.15 -10.32
C GLY A 662 -12.63 -7.68 -11.44
N THR A 663 -13.57 -6.88 -11.92
CA THR A 663 -14.51 -7.31 -12.97
C THR A 663 -13.82 -7.37 -14.34
N SER A 664 -12.89 -6.47 -14.66
CA SER A 664 -12.20 -6.43 -15.97
C SER A 664 -11.47 -7.73 -16.35
N MET A 665 -11.06 -8.54 -15.39
CA MET A 665 -10.40 -9.82 -15.62
C MET A 665 -11.34 -10.92 -16.13
N PHE A 666 -12.67 -10.75 -15.99
CA PHE A 666 -13.63 -11.82 -16.31
C PHE A 666 -13.49 -12.31 -17.75
N ALA A 667 -13.22 -11.41 -18.70
CA ALA A 667 -13.36 -11.73 -20.12
C ALA A 667 -12.23 -12.65 -20.62
N SER A 668 -10.99 -12.45 -20.18
CA SER A 668 -9.86 -13.34 -20.54
C SER A 668 -10.00 -14.72 -19.86
N VAL A 669 -10.54 -14.76 -18.64
CA VAL A 669 -10.93 -16.00 -17.94
C VAL A 669 -12.08 -16.70 -18.68
N ALA A 670 -13.12 -15.97 -19.08
CA ALA A 670 -14.25 -16.46 -19.85
C ALA A 670 -13.85 -17.01 -21.23
N ILE A 671 -12.85 -16.42 -21.88
CA ILE A 671 -12.26 -16.95 -23.11
C ILE A 671 -11.59 -18.29 -22.83
N GLY A 672 -10.74 -18.36 -21.81
CA GLY A 672 -9.98 -19.57 -21.47
C GLY A 672 -10.83 -20.73 -20.96
N LEU A 673 -11.93 -20.45 -20.24
CA LEU A 673 -12.90 -21.44 -19.76
C LEU A 673 -13.97 -21.78 -20.79
N GLY A 674 -14.54 -20.75 -21.43
CA GLY A 674 -15.72 -20.89 -22.28
C GLY A 674 -15.43 -21.64 -23.59
N ILE A 675 -14.20 -21.56 -24.11
CA ILE A 675 -13.78 -22.23 -25.34
C ILE A 675 -13.76 -23.77 -25.20
N ASP A 676 -13.57 -24.30 -23.99
CA ASP A 676 -13.50 -25.73 -23.69
C ASP A 676 -14.76 -26.48 -24.15
N PHE A 677 -15.93 -25.93 -23.82
CA PHE A 677 -17.23 -26.45 -24.25
C PHE A 677 -17.37 -26.47 -25.78
N ALA A 678 -16.87 -25.45 -26.47
CA ALA A 678 -16.93 -25.35 -27.93
C ALA A 678 -15.98 -26.35 -28.61
N ILE A 679 -14.75 -26.51 -28.08
CA ILE A 679 -13.73 -27.43 -28.59
C ILE A 679 -14.17 -28.88 -28.46
N HIS A 680 -14.58 -29.32 -27.26
CA HIS A 680 -15.02 -30.69 -27.04
C HIS A 680 -16.27 -31.03 -27.86
N THR A 681 -17.15 -30.05 -28.08
CA THR A 681 -18.33 -30.20 -28.96
C THR A 681 -17.90 -30.32 -30.44
N LEU A 682 -17.02 -29.45 -30.94
CA LEU A 682 -16.51 -29.51 -32.31
C LEU A 682 -15.73 -30.79 -32.62
N ASP A 683 -14.86 -31.25 -31.71
CA ASP A 683 -14.11 -32.49 -31.91
C ASP A 683 -15.04 -33.71 -31.91
N ARG A 684 -16.03 -33.76 -31.00
CA ARG A 684 -17.04 -34.83 -31.03
C ARG A 684 -17.89 -34.80 -32.29
N LEU A 685 -18.29 -33.62 -32.77
CA LEU A 685 -18.98 -33.47 -34.06
C LEU A 685 -18.09 -34.00 -35.20
N LYS A 686 -16.82 -33.61 -35.26
CA LYS A 686 -15.83 -34.08 -36.24
C LYS A 686 -15.66 -35.61 -36.21
N ALA A 687 -15.65 -36.21 -35.01
CA ALA A 687 -15.62 -37.66 -34.84
C ALA A 687 -16.91 -38.34 -35.36
N LEU A 688 -18.09 -37.80 -35.07
CA LEU A 688 -19.38 -38.38 -35.50
C LEU A 688 -19.60 -38.26 -37.03
N PHE A 689 -19.34 -37.09 -37.62
CA PHE A 689 -19.48 -36.89 -39.06
C PHE A 689 -18.49 -37.75 -39.88
N LYS A 690 -17.26 -37.95 -39.37
CA LYS A 690 -16.29 -38.88 -39.98
C LYS A 690 -16.79 -40.34 -40.05
N HIS A 691 -17.69 -40.75 -39.16
CA HIS A 691 -18.32 -42.07 -39.15
C HIS A 691 -19.68 -42.11 -39.88
N GLN A 692 -19.94 -41.13 -40.77
CA GLN A 692 -21.13 -41.08 -41.63
C GLN A 692 -22.47 -41.10 -40.85
N VAL A 693 -22.56 -40.41 -39.70
CA VAL A 693 -23.81 -40.21 -38.94
C VAL A 693 -24.51 -38.94 -39.44
N PRO A 694 -25.58 -39.01 -40.28
CA PRO A 694 -26.11 -37.82 -40.97
C PRO A 694 -27.43 -37.30 -40.37
N GLU A 695 -28.14 -38.12 -39.59
CA GLU A 695 -29.49 -37.80 -39.11
C GLU A 695 -29.49 -36.99 -37.82
N ARG A 696 -30.41 -36.01 -37.74
CA ARG A 696 -30.52 -35.12 -36.57
C ARG A 696 -30.85 -35.85 -35.27
N GLN A 697 -31.67 -36.92 -35.32
CA GLN A 697 -32.01 -37.68 -34.11
C GLN A 697 -30.80 -38.47 -33.58
N GLU A 698 -30.03 -39.08 -34.47
CA GLU A 698 -28.83 -39.84 -34.13
C GLU A 698 -27.68 -38.92 -33.67
N LEU A 699 -27.58 -37.72 -34.24
CA LEU A 699 -26.68 -36.68 -33.75
C LEU A 699 -27.01 -36.29 -32.30
N VAL A 700 -28.29 -36.08 -31.98
CA VAL A 700 -28.72 -35.74 -30.60
C VAL A 700 -28.40 -36.88 -29.63
N SER A 701 -28.71 -38.13 -29.99
CA SER A 701 -28.49 -39.28 -29.09
C SER A 701 -27.00 -39.58 -28.87
N LYS A 702 -26.13 -39.41 -29.88
CA LYS A 702 -24.68 -39.70 -29.76
C LYS A 702 -23.83 -38.54 -29.23
N LEU A 703 -24.26 -37.28 -29.40
CA LEU A 703 -23.58 -36.10 -28.87
C LEU A 703 -23.99 -35.79 -27.44
N TYR A 704 -25.30 -35.59 -27.18
CA TYR A 704 -25.75 -35.00 -25.91
C TYR A 704 -25.81 -35.99 -24.76
N ALA A 705 -26.12 -37.27 -25.01
CA ALA A 705 -26.22 -38.28 -23.96
C ALA A 705 -24.87 -38.66 -23.32
N SER A 706 -23.78 -38.63 -24.10
CA SER A 706 -22.40 -38.93 -23.66
C SER A 706 -21.60 -37.63 -23.45
N THR A 707 -21.19 -36.97 -24.54
CA THR A 707 -20.32 -35.78 -24.45
C THR A 707 -21.02 -34.58 -23.82
N GLY A 708 -22.28 -34.29 -24.20
CA GLY A 708 -23.05 -33.22 -23.57
C GLY A 708 -23.27 -33.44 -22.07
N ARG A 709 -23.46 -34.70 -21.64
CA ARG A 709 -23.51 -35.07 -20.22
C ARG A 709 -22.18 -34.85 -19.51
N ALA A 710 -21.05 -35.20 -20.12
CA ALA A 710 -19.72 -34.93 -19.56
C ALA A 710 -19.47 -33.42 -19.42
N LEU A 711 -19.81 -32.64 -20.46
CA LEU A 711 -19.69 -31.19 -20.45
C LEU A 711 -20.62 -30.53 -19.43
N LEU A 712 -21.80 -31.09 -19.14
CA LEU A 712 -22.66 -30.62 -18.04
C LEU A 712 -21.99 -30.82 -16.67
N PHE A 713 -21.29 -31.93 -16.44
CA PHE A 713 -20.55 -32.14 -15.19
C PHE A 713 -19.29 -31.25 -15.09
N ASN A 714 -18.64 -30.97 -16.21
CA ASN A 714 -17.56 -29.98 -16.29
C ASN A 714 -18.09 -28.56 -15.96
N TYR A 715 -19.16 -28.13 -16.62
CA TYR A 715 -19.88 -26.88 -16.31
C TYR A 715 -20.28 -26.78 -14.84
N LEU A 716 -20.88 -27.82 -14.25
CA LEU A 716 -21.29 -27.80 -12.83
C LEU A 716 -20.07 -27.76 -11.89
N ALA A 717 -18.98 -28.47 -12.22
CA ALA A 717 -17.77 -28.43 -11.42
C ALA A 717 -17.11 -27.03 -11.47
N LEU A 718 -17.04 -26.41 -12.64
CA LEU A 718 -16.61 -25.03 -12.81
C LEU A 718 -17.53 -24.06 -12.07
N ALA A 719 -18.83 -24.03 -12.37
CA ALA A 719 -19.78 -23.09 -11.78
C ALA A 719 -19.88 -23.21 -10.25
N CYS A 720 -19.84 -24.42 -9.69
CA CYS A 720 -19.83 -24.60 -8.23
C CYS A 720 -18.46 -24.33 -7.60
N GLY A 721 -17.35 -24.56 -8.31
CA GLY A 721 -16.01 -24.20 -7.84
C GLY A 721 -15.79 -22.69 -7.80
N PHE A 722 -16.10 -22.00 -8.91
CA PHE A 722 -16.11 -20.53 -8.99
C PHE A 722 -17.13 -19.88 -8.07
N GLY A 723 -18.28 -20.53 -7.86
CA GLY A 723 -19.30 -20.10 -6.90
C GLY A 723 -18.80 -20.00 -5.45
N VAL A 724 -17.65 -20.60 -5.11
CA VAL A 724 -17.01 -20.40 -3.80
C VAL A 724 -16.44 -18.99 -3.64
N LEU A 725 -16.00 -18.32 -4.71
CA LEU A 725 -15.53 -16.93 -4.64
C LEU A 725 -16.67 -15.95 -4.26
N ILE A 726 -17.93 -16.32 -4.49
CA ILE A 726 -19.10 -15.56 -4.03
C ILE A 726 -19.22 -15.58 -2.48
N LEU A 727 -18.53 -16.51 -1.81
CA LEU A 727 -18.43 -16.57 -0.34
C LEU A 727 -17.14 -15.92 0.22
N SER A 728 -16.37 -15.24 -0.63
CA SER A 728 -15.22 -14.42 -0.23
C SER A 728 -15.68 -13.22 0.59
N LYS A 729 -14.88 -12.86 1.61
CA LYS A 729 -15.06 -11.58 2.33
C LYS A 729 -14.44 -10.40 1.58
N VAL A 730 -13.55 -10.66 0.62
CA VAL A 730 -13.00 -9.66 -0.30
C VAL A 730 -14.01 -9.46 -1.43
N VAL A 731 -14.86 -8.45 -1.32
CA VAL A 731 -15.98 -8.27 -2.26
C VAL A 731 -15.59 -8.10 -3.74
N PRO A 732 -14.42 -7.51 -4.11
CA PRO A 732 -13.91 -7.60 -5.47
C PRO A 732 -13.79 -9.05 -6.03
N LEU A 733 -13.54 -10.04 -5.16
CA LEU A 733 -13.55 -11.47 -5.53
C LEU A 733 -14.97 -12.07 -5.58
N ASN A 734 -15.91 -11.58 -4.75
CA ASN A 734 -17.32 -11.93 -4.85
C ASN A 734 -17.89 -11.50 -6.22
N ASN A 735 -17.73 -10.21 -6.58
CA ASN A 735 -18.18 -9.67 -7.87
C ASN A 735 -17.53 -10.40 -9.05
N PHE A 736 -16.22 -10.61 -9.01
CA PHE A 736 -15.51 -11.43 -10.01
C PHE A 736 -16.07 -12.86 -10.08
N GLY A 737 -16.33 -13.51 -8.95
CA GLY A 737 -16.93 -14.84 -8.85
C GLY A 737 -18.30 -14.93 -9.52
N ILE A 738 -19.19 -13.96 -9.24
CA ILE A 738 -20.53 -13.86 -9.86
C ILE A 738 -20.39 -13.76 -11.39
N ILE A 739 -19.55 -12.86 -11.89
CA ILE A 739 -19.39 -12.61 -13.33
C ILE A 739 -18.76 -13.82 -14.04
N VAL A 740 -17.80 -14.52 -13.43
CA VAL A 740 -17.22 -15.73 -14.02
C VAL A 740 -18.22 -16.89 -14.02
N VAL A 741 -19.00 -17.11 -12.95
CA VAL A 741 -20.08 -18.11 -12.94
C VAL A 741 -21.11 -17.81 -14.03
N LEU A 742 -21.53 -16.55 -14.18
CA LEU A 742 -22.42 -16.09 -15.24
C LEU A 742 -21.83 -16.39 -16.64
N SER A 743 -20.57 -16.03 -16.87
CA SER A 743 -19.92 -16.21 -18.17
C SER A 743 -19.71 -17.68 -18.55
N VAL A 744 -19.30 -18.52 -17.60
CA VAL A 744 -19.19 -19.98 -17.79
C VAL A 744 -20.55 -20.60 -18.11
N THR A 745 -21.62 -20.14 -17.45
CA THR A 745 -23.00 -20.56 -17.74
C THR A 745 -23.43 -20.16 -19.14
N MET A 746 -23.19 -18.90 -19.53
CA MET A 746 -23.51 -18.40 -20.86
C MET A 746 -22.73 -19.12 -21.97
N SER A 747 -21.42 -19.37 -21.79
CA SER A 747 -20.63 -20.09 -22.79
C SER A 747 -21.00 -21.57 -22.89
N PHE A 748 -21.35 -22.23 -21.78
CA PHE A 748 -21.89 -23.60 -21.80
C PHE A 748 -23.18 -23.69 -22.63
N VAL A 749 -24.12 -22.77 -22.39
CA VAL A 749 -25.39 -22.70 -23.12
C VAL A 749 -25.14 -22.38 -24.60
N ALA A 750 -24.32 -21.38 -24.91
CA ALA A 750 -23.97 -21.03 -26.29
C ALA A 750 -23.29 -22.21 -27.02
N SER A 751 -22.29 -22.84 -26.41
CA SER A 751 -21.51 -23.93 -27.01
C SER A 751 -22.31 -25.20 -27.26
N LEU A 752 -23.40 -25.44 -26.51
CA LEU A 752 -24.26 -26.62 -26.71
C LEU A 752 -25.59 -26.34 -27.41
N VAL A 753 -25.96 -25.07 -27.64
CA VAL A 753 -27.19 -24.68 -28.34
C VAL A 753 -26.89 -24.02 -29.69
N LEU A 754 -26.02 -23.00 -29.73
CA LEU A 754 -25.69 -22.26 -30.95
C LEU A 754 -24.79 -23.07 -31.89
N LEU A 755 -23.72 -23.67 -31.37
CA LEU A 755 -22.69 -24.33 -32.21
C LEU A 755 -23.24 -25.53 -33.02
N PRO A 756 -24.03 -26.48 -32.46
CA PRO A 756 -24.63 -27.56 -33.25
C PRO A 756 -25.67 -27.05 -34.26
N ALA A 757 -26.37 -25.95 -33.95
CA ALA A 757 -27.27 -25.29 -34.89
C ALA A 757 -26.50 -24.66 -36.07
N LEU A 758 -25.41 -23.94 -35.81
CA LEU A 758 -24.51 -23.39 -36.85
C LEU A 758 -23.95 -24.48 -37.77
N VAL A 759 -23.51 -25.61 -37.23
CA VAL A 759 -23.00 -26.74 -38.05
C VAL A 759 -24.08 -27.30 -38.97
N LEU A 760 -25.34 -27.42 -38.51
CA LEU A 760 -26.45 -27.90 -39.33
C LEU A 760 -26.91 -26.91 -40.40
N VAL A 761 -26.76 -25.61 -40.16
CA VAL A 761 -27.12 -24.52 -41.10
C VAL A 761 -26.01 -24.30 -42.14
N LEU A 762 -24.76 -24.15 -41.68
CA LEU A 762 -23.61 -23.74 -42.52
C LEU A 762 -22.90 -24.92 -43.21
N LYS A 763 -23.09 -26.16 -42.74
CA LYS A 763 -22.54 -27.40 -43.31
C LYS A 763 -21.04 -27.31 -43.70
N PRO A 764 -20.14 -26.95 -42.77
CA PRO A 764 -18.80 -26.51 -43.11
C PRO A 764 -17.91 -27.64 -43.68
N ALA A 765 -17.11 -27.31 -44.70
CA ALA A 765 -16.35 -28.28 -45.49
C ALA A 765 -15.34 -29.13 -44.68
N PHE A 766 -14.86 -28.69 -43.51
CA PHE A 766 -13.96 -29.48 -42.66
C PHE A 766 -14.66 -30.61 -41.87
N LEU A 767 -16.00 -30.63 -41.86
CA LEU A 767 -16.83 -31.71 -41.30
C LEU A 767 -17.47 -32.57 -42.40
N TYR A 768 -17.80 -31.96 -43.55
CA TYR A 768 -18.54 -32.61 -44.65
C TYR A 768 -17.68 -33.01 -45.86
N GLY A 769 -16.43 -32.54 -45.95
CA GLY A 769 -15.51 -32.83 -47.06
C GLY A 769 -14.66 -34.09 -46.84
N GLN A 770 -14.25 -34.73 -47.94
CA GLN A 770 -13.33 -35.88 -47.89
C GLN A 770 -11.87 -35.44 -47.69
N PRO A 771 -11.05 -36.19 -46.94
CA PRO A 771 -9.67 -35.79 -46.65
C PRO A 771 -8.75 -36.01 -47.85
N ALA A 772 -8.21 -34.91 -48.39
CA ALA A 772 -7.08 -34.99 -49.32
C ALA A 772 -5.82 -35.50 -48.60
N GLN A 773 -5.02 -36.33 -49.29
CA GLN A 773 -3.65 -36.64 -48.87
C GLN A 773 -2.76 -35.45 -49.24
N ASP A 774 -1.92 -34.98 -48.32
CA ASP A 774 -0.76 -34.17 -48.73
C ASP A 774 0.47 -34.36 -47.82
N LYS A 775 1.60 -33.88 -48.32
CA LYS A 775 2.94 -34.39 -48.05
C LYS A 775 3.64 -33.72 -46.87
N THR A 776 4.66 -34.41 -46.37
CA THR A 776 5.60 -33.90 -45.37
C THR A 776 6.63 -32.96 -45.99
N SER A 777 6.84 -31.80 -45.38
CA SER A 777 8.09 -31.03 -45.46
C SER A 777 8.58 -30.72 -44.05
N GLY A 778 9.88 -30.86 -43.81
CA GLY A 778 10.51 -30.58 -42.52
C GLY A 778 11.21 -29.22 -42.49
N GLY A 779 11.45 -28.70 -41.29
CA GLY A 779 12.25 -27.51 -41.05
C GLY A 779 12.71 -27.49 -39.59
N SER A 780 14.03 -27.37 -39.36
CA SER A 780 14.66 -27.43 -38.04
C SER A 780 15.07 -26.04 -37.55
N VAL A 781 14.93 -25.78 -36.26
CA VAL A 781 15.65 -24.71 -35.56
C VAL A 781 16.31 -25.32 -34.31
N ALA A 782 17.57 -24.95 -34.06
CA ALA A 782 18.35 -25.44 -32.92
C ALA A 782 18.13 -24.57 -31.68
N LEU A 783 18.45 -25.11 -30.50
CA LEU A 783 18.51 -24.34 -29.26
C LEU A 783 19.84 -24.62 -28.54
N ALA A 784 20.58 -23.56 -28.21
CA ALA A 784 21.86 -23.66 -27.52
C ALA A 784 21.69 -23.82 -26.00
N LYS A 785 22.71 -24.38 -25.33
CA LYS A 785 22.91 -24.31 -23.88
C LYS A 785 24.40 -24.18 -23.57
N MET A 786 24.75 -23.41 -22.54
CA MET A 786 26.11 -23.19 -22.10
C MET A 786 26.26 -23.44 -20.59
N VAL A 787 27.13 -24.41 -20.28
CA VAL A 787 28.06 -24.56 -19.13
C VAL A 787 27.72 -23.91 -17.76
N ALA A 788 27.73 -24.78 -16.74
CA ALA A 788 28.08 -24.53 -15.33
C ALA A 788 28.54 -25.88 -14.72
N LEU A 789 29.42 -26.00 -13.73
CA LEU A 789 30.43 -25.11 -13.11
C LEU A 789 31.42 -26.02 -12.32
N MET A 790 32.69 -25.64 -12.16
CA MET A 790 33.67 -26.26 -11.23
C MET A 790 34.71 -25.23 -10.76
N ALA A 791 35.43 -25.37 -9.63
CA ALA A 791 35.17 -26.03 -8.33
C ALA A 791 36.38 -25.77 -7.38
N VAL A 792 36.16 -25.67 -6.05
CA VAL A 792 37.20 -25.62 -4.97
C VAL A 792 38.20 -24.42 -5.08
N THR A 793 39.03 -23.97 -4.13
CA THR A 793 39.41 -24.20 -2.69
C THR A 793 39.51 -22.82 -1.98
N GLY A 794 39.58 -22.63 -0.65
CA GLY A 794 39.60 -23.50 0.54
C GLY A 794 40.59 -23.02 1.62
N LEU A 795 40.39 -23.37 2.91
CA LEU A 795 41.33 -23.22 4.07
C LEU A 795 41.54 -21.75 4.59
N LEU A 796 41.81 -21.41 5.87
CA LEU A 796 42.04 -22.14 7.15
C LEU A 796 41.79 -21.22 8.40
N TRP A 797 42.01 -21.75 9.63
CA TRP A 797 42.07 -21.13 10.99
C TRP A 797 42.42 -19.62 11.13
N SER A 798 42.12 -18.88 12.23
CA SER A 798 41.52 -19.11 13.58
C SER A 798 40.97 -17.75 14.14
N ALA A 799 40.61 -17.43 15.41
CA ALA A 799 40.75 -18.02 16.77
C ALA A 799 39.66 -17.46 17.76
N LEU A 800 39.89 -17.51 19.08
CA LEU A 800 39.09 -16.87 20.15
C LEU A 800 39.99 -16.15 21.19
N PRO A 801 39.55 -15.00 21.75
CA PRO A 801 40.00 -14.48 23.05
C PRO A 801 38.88 -14.46 24.12
N GLN A 802 39.25 -14.35 25.40
CA GLN A 802 38.34 -14.17 26.55
C GLN A 802 38.36 -12.71 27.07
N PRO A 803 37.34 -12.27 27.84
CA PRO A 803 37.27 -10.91 28.38
C PRO A 803 38.32 -10.61 29.45
N VAL A 804 38.65 -9.33 29.61
CA VAL A 804 39.62 -8.81 30.61
C VAL A 804 38.89 -7.97 31.67
N GLN A 805 39.38 -8.05 32.90
CA GLN A 805 38.81 -7.43 34.09
C GLN A 805 39.12 -5.91 34.15
N ALA A 806 38.12 -5.09 34.47
CA ALA A 806 38.28 -3.63 34.60
C ALA A 806 38.74 -3.19 36.01
N SER A 807 39.47 -2.08 36.09
CA SER A 807 39.77 -1.39 37.34
C SER A 807 38.57 -0.53 37.80
N PRO A 808 38.42 -0.25 39.11
CA PRO A 808 37.33 0.59 39.62
C PRO A 808 37.39 2.00 39.04
N LEU A 809 36.22 2.51 38.68
CA LEU A 809 36.01 3.83 38.09
C LEU A 809 35.68 4.86 39.18
N PRO A 810 35.94 6.16 38.96
CA PRO A 810 35.40 7.20 39.83
C PRO A 810 33.87 7.27 39.71
N ASP A 811 33.22 7.64 40.81
CA ASP A 811 31.76 7.77 40.90
C ASP A 811 31.20 8.81 39.90
N GLY A 812 29.96 8.57 39.42
CA GLY A 812 29.32 9.35 38.37
C GLY A 812 29.04 10.79 38.79
N ALA A 813 28.52 10.99 40.01
CA ALA A 813 28.29 12.34 40.55
C ALA A 813 29.60 13.11 40.73
N THR A 814 30.70 12.42 41.08
CA THR A 814 32.04 13.02 41.16
C THR A 814 32.56 13.52 39.80
N ILE A 815 32.28 12.80 38.70
CA ILE A 815 32.63 13.28 37.35
C ILE A 815 31.79 14.52 36.99
N VAL A 816 30.48 14.48 37.23
CA VAL A 816 29.56 15.58 36.91
C VAL A 816 29.86 16.84 37.73
N ALA A 817 30.26 16.70 38.98
CA ALA A 817 30.72 17.81 39.81
C ALA A 817 31.94 18.54 39.23
N ASN A 818 32.83 17.84 38.51
CA ASN A 818 33.98 18.46 37.85
C ASN A 818 33.60 19.14 36.52
N ILE A 819 32.64 18.59 35.76
CA ILE A 819 32.09 19.24 34.55
C ILE A 819 31.50 20.61 34.91
N ASN A 820 30.67 20.65 35.96
CA ASN A 820 30.01 21.88 36.38
C ASN A 820 30.97 22.96 36.94
N GLN A 821 32.21 22.59 37.26
CA GLN A 821 33.28 23.50 37.69
C GLN A 821 34.13 24.04 36.52
N VAL A 822 33.90 23.63 35.27
CA VAL A 822 34.56 24.24 34.11
C VAL A 822 34.16 25.71 34.00
N ALA A 823 35.16 26.59 33.97
CA ALA A 823 34.94 28.03 33.92
C ALA A 823 34.37 28.46 32.56
N GLU A 824 33.42 29.41 32.57
CA GLU A 824 32.76 29.92 31.36
C GLU A 824 33.00 31.41 31.09
N GLY A 825 33.61 32.15 32.03
CA GLY A 825 33.86 33.59 31.95
C GLY A 825 32.66 34.46 32.36
N GLN A 826 32.94 35.60 33.00
CA GLN A 826 31.90 36.52 33.50
C GLN A 826 31.09 37.16 32.36
N HIS A 827 31.73 37.35 31.21
CA HIS A 827 31.11 37.78 29.96
C HIS A 827 31.83 37.15 28.77
N ALA A 828 31.15 37.05 27.64
CA ALA A 828 31.71 36.58 26.38
C ALA A 828 31.12 37.35 25.20
N ILE A 829 31.93 37.59 24.17
CA ILE A 829 31.52 38.03 22.83
C ILE A 829 31.97 36.94 21.85
N SER A 830 31.17 36.63 20.82
CA SER A 830 31.58 35.71 19.73
C SER A 830 30.72 35.86 18.47
N ASP A 831 31.33 35.62 17.31
CA ASP A 831 30.61 35.40 16.05
C ASP A 831 30.18 33.93 15.96
N LEU A 832 28.86 33.69 15.85
CA LEU A 832 28.25 32.37 15.76
C LEU A 832 27.77 32.10 14.32
N HIS A 833 28.28 31.03 13.72
CA HIS A 833 27.79 30.48 12.46
C HIS A 833 26.98 29.20 12.72
N MET A 834 25.70 29.23 12.40
CA MET A 834 24.81 28.07 12.46
C MET A 834 24.70 27.45 11.07
N THR A 835 25.01 26.16 10.95
CA THR A 835 24.84 25.35 9.74
C THR A 835 23.83 24.25 10.05
N LEU A 836 22.62 24.39 9.53
CA LEU A 836 21.54 23.42 9.71
C LEU A 836 21.44 22.55 8.44
N THR A 837 21.16 21.26 8.59
CA THR A 837 21.12 20.28 7.51
C THR A 837 19.90 19.37 7.65
N ASP A 838 19.15 19.17 6.55
CA ASP A 838 17.98 18.27 6.55
C ASP A 838 18.33 16.80 6.31
N LYS A 839 17.32 15.94 6.45
CA LYS A 839 17.37 14.47 6.21
C LYS A 839 17.81 14.06 4.79
N SER A 840 17.87 15.00 3.84
CA SER A 840 18.31 14.81 2.46
C SER A 840 19.71 15.38 2.17
N GLY A 841 20.33 16.05 3.14
CA GLY A 841 21.64 16.71 3.02
C GLY A 841 21.59 18.15 2.49
N LYS A 842 20.41 18.80 2.46
CA LYS A 842 20.32 20.24 2.14
C LYS A 842 20.80 21.07 3.31
N VAL A 843 21.64 22.07 3.04
CA VAL A 843 22.22 22.95 4.06
C VAL A 843 21.61 24.36 4.02
N ARG A 844 21.35 24.93 5.20
CA ARG A 844 20.98 26.34 5.45
C ARG A 844 21.95 26.97 6.46
N GLU A 845 22.62 28.05 6.06
CA GLU A 845 23.50 28.82 6.94
C GLU A 845 22.77 30.02 7.57
N ARG A 846 23.01 30.28 8.86
CA ARG A 846 22.67 31.54 9.54
C ARG A 846 23.92 32.09 10.24
N LYS A 847 24.14 33.40 10.26
CA LYS A 847 25.25 34.03 11.01
C LYS A 847 24.70 35.04 12.00
N ALA A 848 25.17 35.01 13.24
CA ALA A 848 24.73 35.89 14.32
C ALA A 848 25.92 36.37 15.16
N LEU A 849 25.80 37.55 15.76
CA LEU A 849 26.69 38.03 16.81
C LEU A 849 26.10 37.64 18.17
N SER A 850 26.93 37.08 19.05
CA SER A 850 26.53 36.59 20.38
C SER A 850 27.24 37.36 21.49
N PHE A 851 26.46 37.84 22.45
CA PHE A 851 26.93 38.42 23.71
C PHE A 851 26.36 37.64 24.89
N ARG A 852 27.16 37.41 25.93
CA ARG A 852 26.73 36.74 27.17
C ARG A 852 27.30 37.49 28.37
N LYS A 853 26.55 37.60 29.48
CA LYS A 853 27.04 38.18 30.73
C LYS A 853 26.31 37.63 31.96
N TYR A 854 27.06 37.39 33.03
CA TYR A 854 26.55 37.02 34.35
C TYR A 854 26.30 38.25 35.23
N PHE A 855 25.14 38.29 35.87
CA PHE A 855 24.66 39.33 36.79
C PHE A 855 24.45 38.71 38.19
N GLY A 856 25.56 38.31 38.82
CA GLY A 856 25.51 37.31 39.90
C GLY A 856 25.39 35.92 39.30
N GLU A 857 24.48 35.09 39.81
CA GLU A 857 24.18 33.76 39.24
C GLU A 857 23.24 33.83 38.01
N GLU A 858 22.53 34.95 37.80
CA GLU A 858 21.69 35.18 36.62
C GLU A 858 22.54 35.30 35.34
N LYS A 859 22.22 34.53 34.28
CA LYS A 859 22.98 34.52 33.02
C LYS A 859 22.16 35.14 31.90
N ARG A 860 22.58 36.27 31.35
CA ARG A 860 21.91 36.92 30.21
C ARG A 860 22.62 36.65 28.89
N THR A 861 21.86 36.40 27.83
CA THR A 861 22.36 36.08 26.48
C THR A 861 21.66 36.95 25.44
N LEU A 862 22.40 37.56 24.51
CA LEU A 862 21.87 38.34 23.38
C LEU A 862 22.48 37.82 22.07
N LEU A 863 21.62 37.38 21.15
CA LEU A 863 21.97 36.92 19.80
C LEU A 863 21.35 37.86 18.77
N ILE A 864 22.13 38.34 17.80
CA ILE A 864 21.64 39.23 16.73
C ILE A 864 22.07 38.69 15.37
N TYR A 865 21.10 38.33 14.53
CA TYR A 865 21.31 37.73 13.22
C TYR A 865 21.82 38.74 12.19
N GLN A 866 22.94 38.43 11.54
CA GLN A 866 23.55 39.21 10.47
C GLN A 866 23.10 38.76 9.08
N ARG A 867 22.81 37.45 8.90
CA ARG A 867 22.40 36.78 7.65
C ARG A 867 21.64 35.48 7.94
N PRO A 868 20.78 34.97 7.03
CA PRO A 868 20.38 35.53 5.72
C PRO A 868 19.47 36.78 5.82
N THR A 869 19.19 37.43 4.68
CA THR A 869 18.56 38.76 4.62
C THR A 869 17.16 38.82 5.24
N ASN A 870 16.37 37.76 5.12
CA ASN A 870 15.02 37.62 5.68
C ASN A 870 14.96 37.59 7.21
N VAL A 871 16.05 37.15 7.86
CA VAL A 871 16.20 37.13 9.32
C VAL A 871 17.28 38.11 9.82
N LYS A 872 17.81 38.97 8.93
CA LYS A 872 18.84 39.95 9.29
C LYS A 872 18.26 41.02 10.22
N ASP A 873 19.06 41.42 11.20
CA ASP A 873 18.75 42.37 12.27
C ASP A 873 17.65 41.87 13.25
N THR A 874 17.22 40.60 13.14
CA THR A 874 16.47 39.91 14.18
C THR A 874 17.35 39.73 15.42
N GLY A 875 16.85 40.15 16.58
CA GLY A 875 17.53 40.01 17.87
C GLY A 875 16.79 39.06 18.80
N PHE A 876 17.51 38.30 19.61
CA PHE A 876 16.97 37.36 20.59
C PHE A 876 17.70 37.54 21.93
N LEU A 877 16.95 37.68 23.03
CA LEU A 877 17.46 38.01 24.36
C LEU A 877 16.88 37.04 25.40
N THR A 878 17.74 36.43 26.23
CA THR A 878 17.36 35.60 27.38
C THR A 878 17.89 36.21 28.67
N TYR A 879 17.09 36.13 29.74
CA TYR A 879 17.55 36.19 31.12
C TYR A 879 17.32 34.80 31.75
N ASP A 880 18.38 34.01 31.89
CA ASP A 880 18.32 32.67 32.47
C ASP A 880 18.49 32.79 34.00
N TYR A 881 17.48 32.38 34.76
CA TYR A 881 17.48 32.48 36.22
C TYR A 881 18.08 31.24 36.90
N PRO A 882 18.66 31.38 38.11
CA PRO A 882 19.29 30.29 38.85
C PRO A 882 18.31 29.47 39.70
N ASP A 883 17.08 29.95 39.86
CA ASP A 883 15.98 29.25 40.53
C ASP A 883 15.23 28.37 39.52
N LEU A 884 14.75 27.22 39.98
CA LEU A 884 14.02 26.25 39.14
C LEU A 884 12.50 26.46 39.17
N GLU A 885 11.97 27.18 40.17
CA GLU A 885 10.55 27.56 40.24
C GLU A 885 10.25 28.90 39.51
N THR A 886 11.25 29.52 38.88
CA THR A 886 11.13 30.81 38.17
C THR A 886 11.40 30.64 36.66
N GLU A 887 10.41 30.94 35.81
CA GLU A 887 10.54 30.98 34.34
C GLU A 887 11.66 31.91 33.86
N ASP A 888 12.47 31.47 32.89
CA ASP A 888 13.41 32.33 32.17
C ASP A 888 12.69 33.39 31.33
N ASP A 889 13.21 34.61 31.30
CA ASP A 889 12.57 35.73 30.62
C ASP A 889 13.16 35.90 29.21
N GLN A 890 12.38 35.57 28.16
CA GLN A 890 12.85 35.50 26.77
C GLN A 890 12.14 36.51 25.83
N TRP A 891 12.90 37.10 24.88
CA TRP A 891 12.35 38.03 23.87
C TRP A 891 12.95 37.85 22.47
N LEU A 892 12.11 38.02 21.45
CA LEU A 892 12.48 38.08 20.04
C LEU A 892 12.10 39.45 19.45
N TYR A 893 13.03 40.10 18.75
CA TYR A 893 12.82 41.33 17.99
C TYR A 893 12.69 41.01 16.51
N LEU A 894 11.56 41.38 15.92
CA LEU A 894 11.23 41.09 14.53
C LEU A 894 11.26 42.40 13.71
N PRO A 895 12.32 42.66 12.92
CA PRO A 895 12.58 43.97 12.32
C PRO A 895 11.58 44.39 11.23
N ALA A 896 10.86 43.44 10.60
CA ALA A 896 9.78 43.77 9.67
C ALA A 896 8.52 44.28 10.42
N LEU A 897 8.25 43.72 11.62
CA LEU A 897 7.19 44.18 12.52
C LEU A 897 7.60 45.41 13.35
N ARG A 898 8.92 45.63 13.54
CA ARG A 898 9.51 46.63 14.45
C ARG A 898 9.00 46.52 15.90
N LYS A 899 8.69 45.29 16.33
CA LYS A 899 8.24 44.96 17.69
C LYS A 899 9.26 44.04 18.36
N VAL A 900 9.53 44.29 19.65
CA VAL A 900 10.01 43.24 20.56
C VAL A 900 8.79 42.48 21.06
N ARG A 901 8.85 41.15 21.02
CA ARG A 901 7.83 40.22 21.50
C ARG A 901 8.45 39.40 22.65
N ARG A 902 7.73 39.14 23.74
CA ARG A 902 8.09 38.07 24.69
C ARG A 902 7.74 36.75 23.98
N ILE A 903 8.56 35.73 24.17
CA ILE A 903 8.13 34.34 23.94
C ILE A 903 8.08 33.67 25.32
N SER A 904 7.20 32.69 25.49
CA SER A 904 7.14 31.91 26.73
C SER A 904 8.50 31.27 27.03
N ALA A 905 8.74 30.90 28.29
CA ALA A 905 9.81 29.96 28.59
C ALA A 905 9.42 28.62 27.96
N SER A 906 10.00 28.32 26.80
CA SER A 906 9.85 27.05 26.08
C SER A 906 10.16 25.86 27.00
N ASP A 907 9.55 24.71 26.72
CA ASP A 907 9.81 23.51 27.50
C ASP A 907 11.29 23.11 27.37
N ARG A 908 11.88 22.47 28.39
CA ARG A 908 13.35 22.30 28.43
C ARG A 908 13.87 21.44 27.26
N GLY A 909 13.02 20.53 26.80
CA GLY A 909 13.19 19.69 25.61
C GLY A 909 12.93 20.38 24.26
N ASP A 910 12.39 21.60 24.21
CA ASP A 910 12.03 22.28 22.95
C ASP A 910 13.24 22.67 22.11
N TYR A 911 13.05 22.67 20.79
CA TYR A 911 14.09 22.99 19.81
C TYR A 911 14.37 24.50 19.68
N PHE A 912 15.64 24.87 19.82
CA PHE A 912 16.09 26.25 19.82
C PHE A 912 16.01 26.88 18.41
N LEU A 913 15.01 27.73 18.19
CA LEU A 913 14.82 28.54 16.97
C LEU A 913 14.88 27.70 15.66
N GLY A 914 14.31 26.50 15.69
CA GLY A 914 14.32 25.53 14.58
C GLY A 914 15.70 24.96 14.28
N THR A 915 16.48 24.62 15.31
CA THR A 915 17.76 23.88 15.24
C THR A 915 17.68 22.62 16.10
N ASP A 916 18.54 21.62 15.87
CA ASP A 916 18.52 20.35 16.64
C ASP A 916 19.04 20.48 18.09
N PHE A 917 19.55 21.65 18.48
CA PHE A 917 19.86 21.99 19.87
C PHE A 917 18.58 22.34 20.60
N THR A 918 18.43 21.93 21.87
CA THR A 918 17.25 22.31 22.67
C THR A 918 17.52 23.51 23.57
N TYR A 919 16.49 24.16 24.11
CA TYR A 919 16.65 25.29 25.02
C TYR A 919 17.50 24.93 26.25
N GLU A 920 17.39 23.71 26.79
CA GLU A 920 18.31 23.19 27.83
C GLU A 920 19.78 23.12 27.37
N ASP A 921 20.08 22.70 26.13
CA ASP A 921 21.45 22.65 25.59
C ASP A 921 22.10 24.05 25.58
N ILE A 922 21.31 25.08 25.24
CA ILE A 922 21.72 26.49 25.21
C ILE A 922 21.77 27.11 26.62
N LYS A 923 20.80 26.78 27.50
CA LYS A 923 20.73 27.23 28.89
C LYS A 923 21.93 26.73 29.69
N LYS A 924 22.18 25.42 29.68
CA LYS A 924 23.26 24.80 30.46
C LYS A 924 24.63 24.87 29.79
N SER A 925 24.72 25.14 28.48
CA SER A 925 26.00 25.36 27.76
C SER A 925 26.99 24.17 27.86
N GLY A 926 26.50 22.96 28.19
CA GLY A 926 27.32 21.76 28.43
C GLY A 926 27.67 21.48 29.90
N LYS A 927 27.08 22.20 30.85
CA LYS A 927 26.90 21.75 32.24
C LYS A 927 25.71 20.79 32.33
N ILE A 928 25.53 20.14 33.49
CA ILE A 928 24.45 19.16 33.73
C ILE A 928 23.73 19.53 35.03
N GLU A 929 22.39 19.50 35.03
CA GLU A 929 21.62 19.67 36.26
C GLU A 929 21.73 18.42 37.15
N GLN A 930 22.18 18.57 38.39
CA GLN A 930 22.46 17.41 39.27
C GLN A 930 21.21 16.91 40.00
N GLN A 931 20.11 17.66 39.95
CA GLN A 931 18.85 17.31 40.60
C GLN A 931 17.97 16.39 39.75
N ASP A 932 18.18 16.37 38.44
CA ASP A 932 17.29 15.72 37.46
C ASP A 932 17.62 14.25 37.23
N PHE A 933 18.88 13.86 37.42
CA PHE A 933 19.40 12.55 37.01
C PHE A 933 19.96 11.69 38.15
N ASN A 934 20.03 10.39 37.89
CA ASN A 934 20.88 9.42 38.56
C ASN A 934 22.07 9.09 37.62
N PHE A 935 23.29 9.01 38.16
CA PHE A 935 24.52 8.83 37.37
C PHE A 935 25.22 7.49 37.64
N GLU A 936 25.68 6.81 36.59
CA GLU A 936 26.48 5.57 36.68
C GLU A 936 27.71 5.65 35.76
N THR A 937 28.92 5.50 36.31
CA THR A 937 30.15 5.48 35.49
C THR A 937 30.35 4.12 34.85
N LEU A 938 30.09 4.03 33.54
CA LEU A 938 30.16 2.78 32.77
C LEU A 938 31.58 2.35 32.39
N GLY A 939 32.52 3.30 32.23
CA GLY A 939 33.86 2.95 31.77
C GLY A 939 34.81 4.11 31.49
N ARG A 940 36.00 3.75 31.01
CA ARG A 940 36.78 4.61 30.12
C ARG A 940 36.67 4.08 28.69
N GLU A 941 36.59 4.99 27.74
CA GLU A 941 36.50 4.67 26.32
C GLU A 941 37.40 5.64 25.52
N THR A 942 38.10 5.13 24.51
CA THR A 942 38.89 5.98 23.60
C THR A 942 38.06 6.20 22.34
N ILE A 943 37.63 7.45 22.11
CA ILE A 943 36.78 7.81 20.97
C ILE A 943 37.56 8.58 19.91
N ALA A 944 37.23 8.34 18.65
CA ALA A 944 37.75 9.11 17.52
C ALA A 944 36.81 10.29 17.24
N LEU A 945 37.27 11.52 17.48
CA LEU A 945 36.47 12.74 17.31
C LEU A 945 37.32 13.86 16.71
N GLY A 946 36.81 14.58 15.71
CA GLY A 946 37.54 15.68 15.06
C GLY A 946 38.92 15.28 14.48
N GLY A 947 39.07 14.01 14.07
CA GLY A 947 40.35 13.46 13.59
C GLY A 947 41.40 13.15 14.67
N ARG A 948 41.07 13.33 15.96
CA ARG A 948 41.93 13.00 17.11
C ARG A 948 41.37 11.79 17.88
N GLN A 949 42.24 11.03 18.55
CA GLN A 949 41.84 10.01 19.53
C GLN A 949 41.81 10.64 20.91
N ILE A 950 40.70 10.47 21.64
CA ILE A 950 40.46 11.11 22.95
C ILE A 950 40.10 10.01 23.95
N GLU A 951 40.90 9.84 25.01
CA GLU A 951 40.47 9.06 26.18
C GLU A 951 39.35 9.82 26.90
N THR A 952 38.29 9.13 27.30
CA THR A 952 37.12 9.72 27.96
C THR A 952 36.64 8.85 29.11
N TYR A 953 36.01 9.46 30.12
CA TYR A 953 35.09 8.74 31.01
C TYR A 953 33.72 8.65 30.34
N LYS A 954 33.07 7.50 30.47
CA LYS A 954 31.71 7.25 29.98
C LYS A 954 30.76 7.15 31.18
N VAL A 955 29.77 8.03 31.23
CA VAL A 955 28.78 8.13 32.33
C VAL A 955 27.39 7.98 31.73
N ALA A 956 26.57 7.08 32.27
CA ALA A 956 25.13 7.08 32.04
C ALA A 956 24.45 8.10 32.96
N ALA A 957 23.47 8.82 32.42
CA ALA A 957 22.57 9.69 33.17
C ALA A 957 21.12 9.29 32.83
N THR A 958 20.35 8.86 33.82
CA THR A 958 18.94 8.49 33.67
C THR A 958 18.09 9.43 34.52
N THR A 959 16.97 9.93 34.00
CA THR A 959 16.10 10.84 34.76
C THR A 959 15.55 10.18 36.03
N ARG A 960 15.23 10.99 37.05
CA ARG A 960 14.75 10.47 38.35
C ARG A 960 13.29 10.06 38.36
N ASN A 961 12.47 10.64 37.48
CA ASN A 961 11.05 10.36 37.36
C ASN A 961 10.59 10.60 35.91
N GLN A 962 9.31 10.30 35.63
CA GLN A 962 8.71 10.44 34.31
C GLN A 962 8.53 11.91 33.89
N GLN A 963 8.08 12.78 34.82
CA GLN A 963 7.84 14.20 34.57
C GLN A 963 9.10 14.92 34.04
N ILE A 964 10.24 14.71 34.70
CA ILE A 964 11.54 15.27 34.27
C ILE A 964 11.98 14.69 32.91
N ALA A 965 11.56 13.47 32.56
CA ALA A 965 11.82 12.90 31.24
C ALA A 965 10.97 13.56 30.14
N GLU A 966 9.74 13.93 30.49
CA GLU A 966 8.79 14.63 29.62
C GLU A 966 9.24 16.08 29.40
N GLU A 967 9.49 16.86 30.47
CA GLU A 967 10.07 18.23 30.43
C GLU A 967 11.37 18.32 29.59
N LEU A 968 12.22 17.29 29.63
CA LEU A 968 13.48 17.24 28.87
C LEU A 968 13.35 16.60 27.48
N GLY A 969 12.23 15.96 27.16
CA GLY A 969 12.03 15.16 25.94
C GLY A 969 12.86 13.87 25.84
N PHE A 970 13.60 13.47 26.89
CA PHE A 970 14.47 12.28 26.87
C PHE A 970 14.55 11.55 28.21
N SER A 971 14.64 10.21 28.17
CA SER A 971 14.64 9.35 29.37
C SER A 971 16.04 9.11 29.95
N ARG A 972 17.05 9.03 29.09
CA ARG A 972 18.45 8.83 29.48
C ARG A 972 19.44 9.33 28.44
N SER A 973 20.67 9.58 28.87
CA SER A 973 21.81 9.88 28.01
C SER A 973 23.06 9.09 28.42
N LEU A 974 23.99 8.94 27.48
CA LEU A 974 25.36 8.49 27.71
C LEU A 974 26.31 9.63 27.38
N ILE A 975 27.15 10.01 28.34
CA ILE A 975 27.98 11.21 28.32
C ILE A 975 29.45 10.78 28.30
N TRP A 976 30.22 11.28 27.33
CA TRP A 976 31.65 11.07 27.19
C TRP A 976 32.40 12.35 27.55
N VAL A 977 33.19 12.28 28.63
CA VAL A 977 33.86 13.42 29.26
C VAL A 977 35.37 13.29 29.10
N ASN A 978 36.03 14.32 28.61
CA ASN A 978 37.49 14.37 28.56
C ASN A 978 38.07 14.51 29.99
N PRO A 979 38.97 13.63 30.45
CA PRO A 979 39.46 13.63 31.83
C PRO A 979 40.62 14.61 32.08
N GLN A 980 41.12 15.31 31.05
CA GLN A 980 42.18 16.33 31.17
C GLN A 980 41.62 17.74 31.32
N ASN A 981 40.42 18.03 30.80
CA ASN A 981 39.77 19.36 30.89
C ASN A 981 38.30 19.34 31.35
N TRP A 982 37.74 18.17 31.65
CA TRP A 982 36.35 17.94 32.11
C TRP A 982 35.23 18.38 31.15
N ILE A 983 35.54 18.63 29.87
CA ILE A 983 34.53 18.96 28.86
C ILE A 983 33.85 17.69 28.34
N ILE A 984 32.51 17.77 28.23
CA ILE A 984 31.70 16.81 27.47
C ILE A 984 32.05 16.93 25.98
N VAL A 985 32.64 15.87 25.42
CA VAL A 985 33.03 15.81 24.00
C VAL A 985 31.98 15.10 23.14
N LYS A 986 31.14 14.25 23.73
CA LYS A 986 30.00 13.59 23.08
C LYS A 986 28.91 13.26 24.09
N THR A 987 27.66 13.38 23.70
CA THR A 987 26.50 12.83 24.42
C THR A 987 25.57 12.16 23.44
N ASP A 988 25.16 10.92 23.70
CA ASP A 988 24.03 10.27 23.03
C ASP A 988 22.80 10.34 23.93
N TYR A 989 21.63 10.63 23.38
CA TYR A 989 20.35 10.75 24.10
C TYR A 989 19.37 9.69 23.58
N TRP A 990 18.50 9.20 24.46
CA TRP A 990 17.42 8.27 24.13
C TRP A 990 16.07 8.84 24.56
N ASP A 991 15.08 8.70 23.68
CA ASP A 991 13.73 9.21 23.89
C ASP A 991 12.96 8.46 25.01
N LEU A 992 11.70 8.84 25.21
CA LEU A 992 10.80 8.19 26.18
C LEU A 992 10.49 6.71 25.88
N LYS A 993 10.94 6.16 24.74
CA LYS A 993 10.70 4.78 24.26
C LYS A 993 12.01 3.99 24.10
N ASP A 994 13.11 4.48 24.67
CA ASP A 994 14.46 3.88 24.62
C ASP A 994 15.04 3.74 23.19
N ARG A 995 14.59 4.55 22.23
CA ARG A 995 15.20 4.67 20.89
C ARG A 995 16.21 5.83 20.86
N PRO A 996 17.24 5.79 20.01
CA PRO A 996 18.19 6.91 19.88
C PRO A 996 17.46 8.19 19.42
N LEU A 997 17.59 9.27 20.19
CA LEU A 997 16.97 10.57 19.91
C LEU A 997 17.95 11.48 19.15
N LYS A 998 19.00 11.94 19.83
CA LYS A 998 20.04 12.81 19.26
C LYS A 998 21.44 12.44 19.76
N THR A 999 22.47 12.79 19.00
CA THR A 999 23.88 12.76 19.43
C THR A 999 24.46 14.17 19.34
N TYR A 1000 24.80 14.76 20.49
CA TYR A 1000 25.60 15.97 20.60
C TYR A 1000 27.10 15.62 20.56
N THR A 1001 27.91 16.45 19.92
CA THR A 1001 29.37 16.39 19.96
C THR A 1001 29.98 17.79 20.07
N ALA A 1002 31.13 17.88 20.73
CA ALA A 1002 31.93 19.10 20.81
C ALA A 1002 33.34 18.83 20.28
N THR A 1003 33.74 19.60 19.27
CA THR A 1003 35.04 19.52 18.60
C THR A 1003 35.71 20.90 18.54
N ASN A 1004 36.97 20.91 18.09
CA ASN A 1004 37.82 22.10 18.07
C ASN A 1004 37.87 22.82 19.45
N ILE A 1005 38.33 22.08 20.47
CA ILE A 1005 38.38 22.55 21.86
C ILE A 1005 39.79 23.07 22.16
N GLU A 1006 39.92 24.37 22.38
CA GLU A 1006 41.19 25.07 22.61
C GLU A 1006 41.06 26.07 23.78
N GLN A 1007 42.14 26.75 24.18
CA GLN A 1007 42.10 27.77 25.24
C GLN A 1007 42.08 29.19 24.65
N VAL A 1008 41.06 29.96 25.02
CA VAL A 1008 40.93 31.40 24.72
C VAL A 1008 40.87 32.14 26.06
N ASP A 1009 41.72 33.14 26.26
CA ASP A 1009 41.84 33.88 27.54
C ASP A 1009 42.08 33.00 28.78
N GLY A 1010 42.63 31.80 28.60
CA GLY A 1010 42.82 30.78 29.64
C GLY A 1010 41.58 29.90 29.92
N ILE A 1011 40.47 30.16 29.24
CA ILE A 1011 39.20 29.43 29.34
C ILE A 1011 39.11 28.39 28.23
N TRP A 1012 38.76 27.15 28.58
CA TRP A 1012 38.56 26.09 27.60
C TRP A 1012 37.28 26.34 26.78
N THR A 1013 37.45 26.59 25.49
CA THR A 1013 36.42 27.07 24.57
C THR A 1013 36.10 25.99 23.55
N LYS A 1014 34.81 25.76 23.30
CA LYS A 1014 34.31 24.79 22.31
C LYS A 1014 34.01 25.53 20.99
N HIS A 1015 34.89 25.48 20.01
CA HIS A 1015 34.69 26.25 18.77
C HIS A 1015 33.72 25.59 17.78
N GLN A 1016 33.41 24.30 17.92
CA GLN A 1016 32.43 23.61 17.07
C GLN A 1016 31.55 22.68 17.92
N LEU A 1017 30.25 22.96 17.96
CA LEU A 1017 29.22 22.10 18.54
C LEU A 1017 28.39 21.49 17.41
N GLU A 1018 27.96 20.25 17.54
CA GLU A 1018 27.32 19.53 16.43
C GLU A 1018 26.37 18.45 16.94
N VAL A 1019 25.08 18.59 16.61
CA VAL A 1019 24.00 17.66 16.97
C VAL A 1019 23.50 16.94 15.72
N HIS A 1020 23.40 15.62 15.81
CA HIS A 1020 22.73 14.77 14.83
C HIS A 1020 21.45 14.18 15.45
N ASN A 1021 20.30 14.53 14.91
CA ASN A 1021 18.99 14.05 15.33
C ASN A 1021 18.67 12.74 14.61
N HIS A 1022 18.66 11.63 15.35
CA HIS A 1022 18.41 10.29 14.81
C HIS A 1022 16.91 10.01 14.58
N LYS A 1023 16.02 10.82 15.19
CA LYS A 1023 14.57 10.72 15.03
C LYS A 1023 14.13 11.30 13.69
N THR A 1024 14.51 12.56 13.43
CA THR A 1024 14.15 13.30 12.20
C THR A 1024 15.14 13.08 11.05
N GLY A 1025 16.38 12.66 11.36
CA GLY A 1025 17.50 12.64 10.40
C GLY A 1025 18.15 14.00 10.17
N HIS A 1026 17.77 15.04 10.93
CA HIS A 1026 18.32 16.39 10.81
C HIS A 1026 19.65 16.55 11.56
N HIS A 1027 20.41 17.60 11.23
CA HIS A 1027 21.74 17.83 11.75
C HIS A 1027 22.10 19.31 11.83
N SER A 1028 22.47 19.79 13.02
CA SER A 1028 22.79 21.20 13.27
C SER A 1028 24.20 21.36 13.85
N ARG A 1029 25.04 22.16 13.20
CA ARG A 1029 26.39 22.55 13.65
C ARG A 1029 26.45 24.04 13.99
N PHE A 1030 26.95 24.37 15.17
CA PHE A 1030 27.25 25.74 15.60
C PHE A 1030 28.78 25.93 15.68
N GLU A 1031 29.32 26.86 14.90
CA GLU A 1031 30.73 27.23 14.90
C GLU A 1031 30.90 28.60 15.57
N PHE A 1032 31.75 28.68 16.59
CA PHE A 1032 32.03 29.89 17.36
C PHE A 1032 33.43 30.44 17.01
N SER A 1033 33.47 31.69 16.56
CA SER A 1033 34.68 32.39 16.13
C SER A 1033 34.79 33.76 16.79
N ASN A 1034 35.98 34.37 16.75
CA ASN A 1034 36.26 35.66 17.38
C ASN A 1034 35.79 35.74 18.85
N VAL A 1035 36.01 34.65 19.60
CA VAL A 1035 35.60 34.56 21.00
C VAL A 1035 36.50 35.45 21.86
N ASP A 1036 35.90 36.28 22.71
CA ASP A 1036 36.58 37.24 23.60
C ASP A 1036 35.91 37.21 24.99
N TYR A 1037 36.70 36.90 26.02
CA TYR A 1037 36.28 36.92 27.43
C TYR A 1037 36.87 38.11 28.23
N GLN A 1038 37.72 38.94 27.62
CA GLN A 1038 38.38 40.08 28.27
C GLN A 1038 37.65 41.41 28.05
N THR A 1039 37.06 41.64 26.87
CA THR A 1039 36.39 42.91 26.55
C THR A 1039 35.09 43.07 27.36
N PRO A 1040 34.95 44.12 28.21
CA PRO A 1040 33.77 44.28 29.06
C PRO A 1040 32.50 44.56 28.26
N VAL A 1041 31.55 43.62 28.31
CA VAL A 1041 30.22 43.79 27.70
C VAL A 1041 29.37 44.76 28.54
N ARG A 1042 28.77 45.76 27.89
CA ARG A 1042 27.90 46.78 28.51
C ARG A 1042 26.58 46.18 29.01
N ASP A 1043 26.11 46.67 30.15
CA ASP A 1043 24.86 46.18 30.77
C ASP A 1043 23.61 46.53 29.96
N ASP A 1044 23.60 47.69 29.29
CA ASP A 1044 22.42 48.20 28.58
C ASP A 1044 22.09 47.44 27.28
N LEU A 1045 23.02 46.61 26.79
CA LEU A 1045 22.78 45.67 25.69
C LEU A 1045 21.73 44.61 26.08
N PHE A 1046 21.76 44.12 27.31
CA PHE A 1046 20.83 43.11 27.82
C PHE A 1046 19.53 43.76 28.32
N THR A 1047 18.88 44.55 27.47
CA THR A 1047 17.59 45.18 27.77
C THR A 1047 16.68 45.22 26.54
N ARG A 1048 15.37 44.99 26.73
CA ARG A 1048 14.33 45.03 25.68
C ARG A 1048 14.43 46.31 24.82
N ARG A 1049 14.70 47.45 25.47
CA ARG A 1049 14.84 48.79 24.85
C ARG A 1049 15.99 48.88 23.83
N THR A 1050 17.04 48.07 23.97
CA THR A 1050 18.16 48.06 23.03
C THR A 1050 17.83 47.19 21.81
N LEU A 1051 17.08 46.09 21.98
CA LEU A 1051 16.54 45.34 20.83
C LEU A 1051 15.61 46.21 19.98
N GLU A 1052 14.73 47.02 20.58
CA GLU A 1052 13.85 47.97 19.86
C GLU A 1052 14.62 48.99 19.00
N ARG A 1053 15.89 49.27 19.32
CA ARG A 1053 16.69 50.38 18.78
C ARG A 1053 17.83 49.94 17.87
N GLY A 1054 18.27 48.68 17.97
CA GLY A 1054 19.54 48.22 17.42
C GLY A 1054 20.74 48.52 18.33
N LEU A 1055 21.88 47.93 17.96
CA LEU A 1055 23.20 48.12 18.60
C LEU A 1055 23.81 49.50 18.32
#